data_AF-A0AA97BIQ1-F1
#
_entry.id   AF-A0AA97BIQ1-F1
#
_cell.length_a   1.000
_cell.length_b   1.000
_cell.length_c   1.000
_cell.angle_alpha   90.00
_cell.angle_beta   90.00
_cell.angle_gamma   90.00
#
_symmetry.space_group_name_H-M   'P 1'
#
loop_
_entity.id
_entity.type
_entity.pdbx_description
1 polymer ?
#
loop_
_entity_poly.entity_id
_entity_poly.type
_entity_poly.pdbx_seq_one_letter_code
_entity_poly.pdbx_strand_id
1 'polypeptide(L)'
;MPMSFSLTQMILISAAYLAVLFGVAWISERGMIPRAIIRHPLTYTLSLGVYASAWAFYGTVGLAYQYGYGFLSSYLGVSGAFLLAPVLLYPILKITRTYQLSSLADLFAFRFRSTWAGALTTIFMLVGVLPLLALQIQAVADSISILTREPVQHRVALSFCALIILFTIFFGSRHIATREKHEGLVFAIAFESVIKLIAIGGVGLYALYGVFDGPQQLELWLLQNQTALAALHTPLQEGPWRTLLLVFFASAIVMPHMYHMTFTENLNPRSLVSASWGLPLFLLLMSLAVPLILWAGLKLGASTNPEYFTLGIGIAANSKALALLAYIGGLSAASGLIIVTTLALSGMALNHLVLPLYQPPAEGNIYRWLKWTRRALIVAIIMAGYGFYLMLGDGQDLANLGIVAFVATLQFLPGVLSVLYWPTANRRGFIAGLLAGILVWLVAMLLPLLGNMQGFYIPLLNMIYVLDDTSWHMAAIASLAANVLMFTLISLFTNASSEEASAAEACAVDNVRRPQRRELHAASPQEFATQLAKPLGAKAAQKEVEQALRDLYLPFDERRPYALRRLRDRIEANLSGLMGPSVAQDMVETFLPYKAGGENYVTEDIHFIESRLEDYHSRLTGLAAELDALRRYHRQTLQELPMGVCSLAKDQEILMWNKAMEELTGIAAQRVVGSRLSTLSEPWKGLLQGFIDLPDEHLHKQHLALDGQTRWLNLHKAAIDEPLAPGNSGLVLLVEDLTDTQMLEDKLVHSERLASIGRLAAGVAHEIGNPITGIACLAQNLREEREDDGELTEISGQILEQTKRVSRIVQSLMSFAHAGGHQHNDEPVCLAEVAQDAIGLLALNRRNFEVQFFNLCDPDHWVDGDPQRLAQVLINLLSNARDASPAGSAVRVKSEASEHTIDLIVEDEGSGIPQNIMDRLFEPFFTTKDPGEGTGLGLALVYSIVEEHYGQITIDSPADVQSQRGTRIRVTLPRHVEATSAVN
;
A
#
# COMPACT_ATOMS: atom_id res chain seq x y z
N MET A 1 -19.75 31.82 -60.75
CA MET A 1 -19.87 30.35 -60.85
C MET A 1 -20.11 29.82 -59.45
N PRO A 2 -21.11 28.95 -59.24
CA PRO A 2 -21.30 28.36 -57.93
C PRO A 2 -20.06 27.55 -57.52
N MET A 3 -19.66 27.61 -56.24
CA MET A 3 -18.49 26.88 -55.75
C MET A 3 -18.63 25.38 -55.96
N SER A 4 -17.60 24.76 -56.52
CA SER A 4 -17.39 23.31 -56.53
C SER A 4 -15.94 23.00 -56.14
N PHE A 5 -15.76 21.96 -55.34
CA PHE A 5 -14.45 21.37 -55.07
C PHE A 5 -14.24 20.17 -56.01
N SER A 6 -13.00 19.89 -56.39
CA SER A 6 -12.72 18.64 -57.11
C SER A 6 -12.73 17.45 -56.15
N LEU A 7 -13.18 16.29 -56.62
CA LEU A 7 -13.20 15.06 -55.82
C LEU A 7 -11.81 14.70 -55.28
N THR A 8 -10.78 14.83 -56.12
CA THR A 8 -9.38 14.55 -55.73
C THR A 8 -8.91 15.48 -54.61
N GLN A 9 -9.29 16.77 -54.65
CA GLN A 9 -8.96 17.70 -53.57
C GLN A 9 -9.61 17.29 -52.25
N MET A 10 -10.88 16.89 -52.27
CA MET A 10 -11.59 16.46 -51.05
C MET A 10 -10.96 15.22 -50.45
N ILE A 11 -10.68 14.19 -51.26
CA ILE A 11 -10.00 12.97 -50.80
C ILE A 11 -8.62 13.27 -50.21
N LEU A 12 -7.84 14.14 -50.87
CA LEU A 12 -6.50 14.52 -50.39
C LEU A 12 -6.57 15.29 -49.07
N ILE A 13 -7.56 16.16 -48.90
CA ILE A 13 -7.83 16.84 -47.63
C ILE A 13 -8.22 15.83 -46.54
N SER A 14 -9.08 14.87 -46.83
CA SER A 14 -9.44 13.84 -45.85
C SER A 14 -8.24 12.99 -45.42
N ALA A 15 -7.41 12.58 -46.38
CA ALA A 15 -6.20 11.81 -46.12
C ALA A 15 -5.16 12.62 -45.34
N ALA A 16 -4.95 13.89 -45.69
CA ALA A 16 -4.06 14.79 -44.96
C ALA A 16 -4.54 15.01 -43.52
N TYR A 17 -5.84 15.20 -43.31
CA TYR A 17 -6.43 15.35 -41.98
C TYR A 17 -6.20 14.11 -41.10
N LEU A 18 -6.50 12.92 -41.62
CA LEU A 18 -6.27 11.67 -40.88
C LEU A 18 -4.78 11.42 -40.61
N ALA A 19 -3.90 11.80 -41.55
CA ALA A 19 -2.46 11.76 -41.35
C ALA A 19 -1.99 12.72 -40.24
N VAL A 20 -2.60 13.90 -40.11
CA VAL A 20 -2.33 14.84 -39.00
C VAL A 20 -2.78 14.24 -37.66
N LEU A 21 -3.98 13.66 -37.58
CA LEU A 21 -4.44 12.96 -36.37
C LEU A 21 -3.48 11.85 -35.97
N PHE A 22 -3.01 11.06 -36.93
CA PHE A 22 -2.02 10.03 -36.70
C PHE A 22 -0.68 10.60 -36.23
N GLY A 23 -0.21 11.67 -36.87
CA GLY A 23 1.02 12.37 -36.48
C GLY A 23 0.95 12.87 -35.04
N VAL A 24 -0.16 13.50 -34.65
CA VAL A 24 -0.40 14.00 -33.29
C VAL A 24 -0.32 12.85 -32.27
N ALA A 25 -0.96 11.72 -32.55
CA ALA A 25 -0.91 10.57 -31.65
C ALA A 25 0.50 9.96 -31.55
N TRP A 26 1.19 9.82 -32.68
CA TRP A 26 2.53 9.24 -32.75
C TRP A 26 3.57 10.11 -32.04
N ILE A 27 3.48 11.44 -32.18
CA ILE A 27 4.33 12.40 -31.47
C ILE A 27 4.09 12.30 -29.95
N SER A 28 2.83 12.14 -29.54
CA SER A 28 2.45 11.93 -28.14
C SER A 28 3.07 10.63 -27.58
N GLU A 29 2.94 9.50 -28.31
CA GLU A 29 3.54 8.21 -27.90
C GLU A 29 5.06 8.24 -27.81
N ARG A 30 5.75 8.98 -28.67
CA ARG A 30 7.21 9.14 -28.63
C ARG A 30 7.71 10.02 -27.48
N GLY A 31 6.82 10.60 -26.68
CA GLY A 31 7.18 11.47 -25.56
C GLY A 31 7.75 12.82 -25.99
N MET A 32 7.51 13.25 -27.23
CA MET A 32 7.94 14.57 -27.71
C MET A 32 7.07 15.70 -27.14
N ILE A 33 5.83 15.40 -26.74
CA ILE A 33 4.95 16.32 -26.03
C ILE A 33 5.17 16.14 -24.52
N PRO A 34 5.30 17.24 -23.75
CA PRO A 34 5.44 17.17 -22.30
C PRO A 34 4.34 16.32 -21.63
N ARG A 35 4.72 15.38 -20.76
CA ARG A 35 3.78 14.52 -20.02
C ARG A 35 2.73 15.31 -19.22
N ALA A 36 3.06 16.53 -18.78
CA ALA A 36 2.14 17.42 -18.08
C ALA A 36 0.91 17.78 -18.94
N ILE A 37 1.07 17.92 -20.26
CA ILE A 37 -0.01 18.25 -21.20
C ILE A 37 -0.83 16.99 -21.50
N ILE A 38 -0.15 15.87 -21.79
CA ILE A 38 -0.80 14.59 -22.12
C ILE A 38 -1.69 14.12 -20.97
N ARG A 39 -1.20 14.22 -19.72
CA ARG A 39 -1.91 13.76 -18.52
C ARG A 39 -2.75 14.85 -17.86
N HIS A 40 -2.89 16.01 -18.48
CA HIS A 40 -3.71 17.09 -17.95
C HIS A 40 -5.20 16.68 -17.89
N PRO A 41 -5.96 17.02 -16.84
CA PRO A 41 -7.38 16.69 -16.74
C PRO A 41 -8.21 17.17 -17.94
N LEU A 42 -7.90 18.35 -18.50
CA LEU A 42 -8.57 18.89 -19.69
C LEU A 42 -8.40 18.01 -20.93
N THR A 43 -7.23 17.38 -21.13
CA THR A 43 -7.01 16.48 -22.26
C THR A 43 -7.97 15.30 -22.19
N TYR A 44 -8.11 14.72 -21.01
CA TYR A 44 -9.08 13.65 -20.78
C TYR A 44 -10.53 14.14 -21.00
N THR A 45 -10.89 15.31 -20.47
CA THR A 45 -12.23 15.88 -20.68
C THR A 45 -12.55 16.12 -22.16
N LEU A 46 -11.61 16.69 -22.92
CA LEU A 46 -11.77 16.92 -24.36
C LEU A 46 -11.82 15.61 -25.14
N SER A 47 -11.13 14.56 -24.69
CA SER A 47 -11.21 13.24 -25.33
C SER A 47 -12.60 12.60 -25.22
N LEU A 48 -13.39 12.95 -24.20
CA LEU A 48 -14.79 12.53 -24.09
C LEU A 48 -15.70 13.24 -25.12
N GLY A 49 -15.19 14.28 -25.79
CA GLY A 49 -15.81 14.88 -26.98
C GLY A 49 -15.90 13.94 -28.18
N VAL A 50 -15.40 12.70 -28.08
CA VAL A 50 -15.76 11.61 -29.02
C VAL A 50 -17.27 11.39 -29.11
N TYR A 51 -18.02 11.70 -28.04
CA TYR A 51 -19.49 11.68 -28.07
C TYR A 51 -20.06 12.59 -29.17
N ALA A 52 -19.44 13.75 -29.38
CA ALA A 52 -19.81 14.69 -30.42
C ALA A 52 -19.38 14.13 -31.79
N SER A 53 -20.19 13.21 -32.29
CA SER A 53 -20.04 12.53 -33.58
C SER A 53 -20.66 13.34 -34.73
N ALA A 54 -20.68 12.79 -35.94
CA ALA A 54 -21.38 13.42 -37.07
C ALA A 54 -22.86 13.70 -36.75
N TRP A 55 -23.46 12.93 -35.83
CA TRP A 55 -24.77 13.24 -35.25
C TRP A 55 -24.81 14.61 -34.57
N ALA A 56 -23.88 14.85 -33.64
CA ALA A 56 -23.84 16.10 -32.88
C ALA A 56 -23.51 17.29 -33.78
N PHE A 57 -22.69 17.07 -34.80
CA PHE A 57 -22.22 18.11 -35.71
C PHE A 57 -23.23 18.47 -36.82
N TYR A 58 -23.85 17.47 -37.47
CA TYR A 58 -24.83 17.65 -38.56
C TYR A 58 -26.27 17.43 -38.07
N GLY A 59 -26.55 16.24 -37.52
CA GLY A 59 -27.90 15.81 -37.14
C GLY A 59 -28.61 16.70 -36.11
N THR A 60 -27.90 17.38 -35.21
CA THR A 60 -28.54 18.26 -34.21
C THR A 60 -29.19 19.49 -34.81
N VAL A 61 -28.73 20.00 -35.95
CA VAL A 61 -29.39 21.09 -36.67
C VAL A 61 -30.69 20.61 -37.31
N GLY A 62 -30.70 19.39 -37.86
CA GLY A 62 -31.91 18.73 -38.34
C GLY A 62 -32.92 18.48 -37.22
N LEU A 63 -32.47 17.99 -36.06
CA LEU A 63 -33.33 17.85 -34.87
C LEU A 63 -33.89 19.19 -34.39
N ALA A 64 -33.12 20.28 -34.45
CA ALA A 64 -33.61 21.60 -34.06
C ALA A 64 -34.69 22.11 -35.04
N TYR A 65 -34.57 21.75 -36.32
CA TYR A 65 -35.60 22.04 -37.33
C TYR A 65 -36.88 21.21 -37.10
N GLN A 66 -36.76 19.91 -36.80
CA GLN A 66 -37.90 18.99 -36.63
C GLN A 66 -38.58 19.11 -35.25
N TYR A 67 -37.79 19.18 -34.17
CA TYR A 67 -38.27 19.09 -32.78
C TYR A 67 -38.03 20.36 -31.96
N GLY A 68 -37.65 21.48 -32.60
CA GLY A 68 -37.42 22.73 -31.91
C GLY A 68 -36.35 22.60 -30.82
N TYR A 69 -36.56 23.18 -29.64
CA TYR A 69 -35.63 23.03 -28.49
C TYR A 69 -35.44 21.59 -28.00
N GLY A 70 -36.20 20.61 -28.50
CA GLY A 70 -36.00 19.19 -28.22
C GLY A 70 -34.61 18.68 -28.60
N PHE A 71 -33.89 19.33 -29.53
CA PHE A 71 -32.49 18.98 -29.84
C PHE A 71 -31.57 19.06 -28.61
N LEU A 72 -31.89 19.95 -27.65
CA LEU A 72 -31.11 20.17 -26.45
C LEU A 72 -31.10 18.94 -25.53
N SER A 73 -32.09 18.06 -25.64
CA SER A 73 -32.10 16.77 -24.93
C SER A 73 -30.87 15.92 -25.23
N SER A 74 -30.26 16.04 -26.42
CA SER A 74 -29.03 15.34 -26.76
C SER A 74 -27.84 15.78 -25.92
N TYR A 75 -27.69 17.08 -25.74
CA TYR A 75 -26.63 17.67 -24.93
C TYR A 75 -26.91 17.52 -23.42
N LEU A 76 -28.16 17.73 -23.00
CA LEU A 76 -28.57 17.64 -21.60
C LEU A 76 -28.54 16.21 -21.06
N GLY A 77 -28.87 15.20 -21.87
CA GLY A 77 -28.83 13.79 -21.44
C GLY A 77 -27.42 13.38 -21.01
N VAL A 78 -26.43 13.65 -21.87
CA VAL A 78 -25.02 13.37 -21.55
C VAL A 78 -24.51 14.24 -20.41
N SER A 79 -24.87 15.52 -20.41
CA SER A 79 -24.50 16.43 -19.32
C SER A 79 -25.04 15.94 -17.98
N GLY A 80 -26.28 15.45 -17.94
CA GLY A 80 -26.91 14.87 -16.75
C GLY A 80 -26.17 13.63 -16.24
N ALA A 81 -25.74 12.73 -17.13
CA ALA A 81 -24.96 11.55 -16.73
C ALA A 81 -23.62 11.92 -16.07
N PHE A 82 -22.95 12.96 -16.58
CA PHE A 82 -21.69 13.45 -16.03
C PHE A 82 -21.85 14.31 -14.78
N LEU A 83 -22.92 15.10 -14.67
CA LEU A 83 -23.26 15.80 -13.42
C LEU A 83 -23.59 14.81 -12.29
N LEU A 84 -24.23 13.68 -12.61
CA LEU A 84 -24.48 12.56 -11.69
C LEU A 84 -23.28 11.60 -11.55
N ALA A 85 -22.07 12.00 -11.96
CA ALA A 85 -20.88 11.18 -11.84
C ALA A 85 -20.66 10.57 -10.43
N PRO A 86 -20.80 11.33 -9.30
CA PRO A 86 -20.71 10.80 -7.93
C PRO A 86 -21.53 9.54 -7.70
N VAL A 87 -22.73 9.52 -8.25
CA VAL A 87 -23.74 8.49 -8.00
C VAL A 87 -23.58 7.31 -8.96
N LEU A 88 -23.32 7.58 -10.24
CA LEU A 88 -23.31 6.55 -11.29
C LEU A 88 -21.91 6.21 -11.83
N LEU A 89 -21.13 7.21 -12.24
CA LEU A 89 -19.87 6.98 -12.96
C LEU A 89 -18.72 6.57 -12.03
N TYR A 90 -18.57 7.14 -10.82
CA TYR A 90 -17.48 6.75 -9.92
C TYR A 90 -17.59 5.31 -9.42
N PRO A 91 -18.77 4.81 -9.00
CA PRO A 91 -18.89 3.41 -8.63
C PRO A 91 -18.49 2.47 -9.77
N ILE A 92 -18.95 2.73 -11.00
CA ILE A 92 -18.55 1.94 -12.18
C ILE A 92 -17.04 2.04 -12.44
N LEU A 93 -16.46 3.24 -12.36
CA LEU A 93 -15.02 3.43 -12.52
C LEU A 93 -14.22 2.67 -11.45
N LYS A 94 -14.72 2.62 -10.20
CA LYS A 94 -14.10 1.87 -9.11
C LYS A 94 -14.12 0.38 -9.39
N ILE A 95 -15.27 -0.18 -9.80
CA ILE A 95 -15.43 -1.61 -10.11
C ILE A 95 -14.52 -1.99 -11.29
N THR A 96 -14.60 -1.26 -12.40
CA THR A 96 -13.81 -1.52 -13.62
C THR A 96 -12.31 -1.50 -13.37
N ARG A 97 -11.81 -0.55 -12.55
CA ARG A 97 -10.39 -0.51 -12.17
C ARG A 97 -9.99 -1.62 -11.20
N THR A 98 -10.84 -1.91 -10.22
CA THR A 98 -10.53 -2.92 -9.19
C THR A 98 -10.43 -4.31 -9.82
N TYR A 99 -11.34 -4.62 -10.74
CA TYR A 99 -11.42 -5.93 -11.40
C TYR A 99 -10.84 -5.95 -12.82
N GLN A 100 -10.13 -4.88 -13.24
CA GLN A 100 -9.51 -4.76 -14.57
C GLN A 100 -10.49 -5.03 -15.74
N LEU A 101 -11.74 -4.60 -15.60
CA LEU A 101 -12.79 -4.80 -16.60
C LEU A 101 -12.60 -3.79 -17.73
N SER A 102 -12.57 -4.26 -18.98
CA SER A 102 -12.22 -3.46 -20.16
C SER A 102 -13.43 -3.11 -21.04
N SER A 103 -14.62 -3.56 -20.68
CA SER A 103 -15.83 -3.35 -21.49
C SER A 103 -17.11 -3.52 -20.67
N LEU A 104 -18.22 -3.03 -21.23
CA LEU A 104 -19.55 -3.25 -20.66
C LEU A 104 -19.90 -4.75 -20.57
N ALA A 105 -19.49 -5.54 -21.58
CA ALA A 105 -19.68 -6.99 -21.56
C ALA A 105 -18.89 -7.67 -20.44
N ASP A 106 -17.66 -7.21 -20.15
CA ASP A 106 -16.89 -7.68 -19.00
C ASP A 106 -17.62 -7.39 -17.68
N LEU A 107 -18.22 -6.20 -17.55
CA LEU A 107 -18.99 -5.81 -16.38
C LEU A 107 -20.17 -6.76 -16.12
N PHE A 108 -20.94 -7.08 -17.15
CA PHE A 108 -22.07 -8.01 -17.02
C PHE A 108 -21.65 -9.46 -16.84
N ALA A 109 -20.62 -9.91 -17.56
CA ALA A 109 -20.07 -11.26 -17.38
C ALA A 109 -19.57 -11.48 -15.94
N PHE A 110 -18.89 -10.46 -15.38
CA PHE A 110 -18.43 -10.46 -14.00
C PHE A 110 -19.59 -10.43 -13.00
N ARG A 111 -20.51 -9.46 -13.10
CA ARG A 111 -21.64 -9.28 -12.17
C ARG A 111 -22.58 -10.50 -12.11
N PHE A 112 -22.85 -11.12 -13.26
CA PHE A 112 -23.83 -12.21 -13.38
C PHE A 112 -23.18 -13.60 -13.43
N ARG A 113 -21.86 -13.69 -13.27
CA ARG A 113 -21.09 -14.96 -13.34
C ARG A 113 -21.50 -15.81 -14.55
N SER A 114 -21.53 -15.19 -15.73
CA SER A 114 -22.09 -15.81 -16.94
C SER A 114 -21.37 -15.36 -18.20
N THR A 115 -20.73 -16.31 -18.88
CA THR A 115 -20.14 -16.11 -20.22
C THR A 115 -21.19 -15.67 -21.25
N TRP A 116 -22.41 -16.22 -21.17
CA TRP A 116 -23.53 -15.84 -22.01
C TRP A 116 -23.97 -14.38 -21.81
N ALA A 117 -23.88 -13.84 -20.60
CA ALA A 117 -24.21 -12.44 -20.35
C ALA A 117 -23.27 -11.50 -21.12
N GLY A 118 -21.96 -11.80 -21.12
CA GLY A 118 -20.97 -11.07 -21.91
C GLY A 118 -21.12 -11.26 -23.42
N ALA A 119 -21.34 -12.50 -23.87
CA ALA A 119 -21.51 -12.85 -25.28
C ALA A 119 -22.74 -12.18 -25.91
N LEU A 120 -23.92 -12.29 -25.28
CA LEU A 120 -25.16 -11.67 -25.77
C LEU A 120 -25.05 -10.14 -25.79
N THR A 121 -24.46 -9.55 -24.74
CA THR A 121 -24.19 -8.11 -24.70
C THR A 121 -23.33 -7.69 -25.88
N THR A 122 -22.29 -8.46 -26.20
CA THR A 122 -21.40 -8.16 -27.32
C THR A 122 -22.09 -8.28 -28.67
N ILE A 123 -22.88 -9.33 -28.91
CA ILE A 123 -23.62 -9.52 -30.16
C ILE A 123 -24.64 -8.39 -30.36
N PHE A 124 -25.44 -8.08 -29.35
CA PHE A 124 -26.46 -7.03 -29.47
C PHE A 124 -25.85 -5.63 -29.55
N MET A 125 -24.70 -5.40 -28.91
CA MET A 125 -23.94 -4.16 -29.07
C MET A 125 -23.38 -4.03 -30.49
N LEU A 126 -22.84 -5.11 -31.08
CA LEU A 126 -22.37 -5.10 -32.47
C LEU A 126 -23.50 -4.76 -33.44
N VAL A 127 -24.65 -5.43 -33.33
CA VAL A 127 -25.81 -5.20 -34.19
C VAL A 127 -26.39 -3.80 -33.98
N GLY A 128 -26.57 -3.38 -32.72
CA GLY A 128 -27.14 -2.08 -32.38
C GLY A 128 -26.29 -0.87 -32.81
N VAL A 129 -24.98 -1.06 -32.98
CA VAL A 129 -24.06 0.00 -33.41
C VAL A 129 -23.89 0.08 -34.93
N LEU A 130 -24.34 -0.92 -35.71
CA LEU A 130 -24.27 -0.87 -37.18
C LEU A 130 -24.94 0.37 -37.80
N PRO A 131 -26.17 0.77 -37.40
CA PRO A 131 -26.79 1.99 -37.94
C PRO A 131 -25.99 3.25 -37.62
N LEU A 132 -25.32 3.29 -36.46
CA LEU A 132 -24.47 4.40 -36.07
C LEU A 132 -23.19 4.48 -36.91
N LEU A 133 -22.56 3.34 -37.22
CA LEU A 133 -21.40 3.31 -38.11
C LEU A 133 -21.79 3.71 -39.54
N ALA A 134 -22.94 3.20 -40.02
CA ALA A 134 -23.49 3.59 -41.31
C ALA A 134 -23.76 5.10 -41.38
N LEU A 135 -24.31 5.69 -40.31
CA LEU A 135 -24.52 7.14 -40.20
C LEU A 135 -23.22 7.92 -40.37
N GLN A 136 -22.14 7.52 -39.70
CA GLN A 136 -20.85 8.22 -39.82
C GLN A 136 -20.29 8.13 -41.25
N ILE A 137 -20.44 6.98 -41.90
CA ILE A 137 -20.00 6.77 -43.29
C ILE A 137 -20.83 7.63 -44.24
N GLN A 138 -22.15 7.64 -44.07
CA GLN A 138 -23.08 8.44 -44.87
C GLN A 138 -22.79 9.93 -44.72
N ALA A 139 -22.57 10.44 -43.51
CA ALA A 139 -22.27 11.85 -43.28
C ALA A 139 -21.03 12.35 -44.05
N VAL A 140 -19.98 11.51 -44.15
CA VAL A 140 -18.77 11.85 -44.90
C VAL A 140 -18.99 11.72 -46.42
N ALA A 141 -19.73 10.70 -46.85
CA ALA A 141 -20.05 10.49 -48.27
C ALA A 141 -20.94 11.61 -48.82
N ASP A 142 -21.97 12.00 -48.09
CA ASP A 142 -22.91 13.05 -48.47
C ASP A 142 -22.25 14.43 -48.43
N SER A 143 -21.45 14.74 -47.41
CA SER A 143 -20.75 16.02 -47.35
C SER A 143 -19.80 16.22 -48.53
N ILE A 144 -19.09 15.18 -48.98
CA ILE A 144 -18.27 15.24 -50.20
C ILE A 144 -19.15 15.41 -51.44
N SER A 145 -20.23 14.61 -51.57
CA SER A 145 -21.18 14.68 -52.69
C SER A 145 -21.79 16.09 -52.85
N ILE A 146 -22.17 16.72 -51.73
CA ILE A 146 -22.73 18.08 -51.69
C ILE A 146 -21.69 19.12 -52.16
N LEU A 147 -20.42 18.96 -51.79
CA LEU A 147 -19.34 19.90 -52.12
C LEU A 147 -18.79 19.73 -53.55
N THR A 148 -18.79 18.51 -54.08
CA THR A 148 -18.34 18.21 -55.46
C THR A 148 -19.47 18.34 -56.48
N ARG A 149 -20.73 18.17 -56.05
CA ARG A 149 -21.94 18.09 -56.88
C ARG A 149 -21.94 16.89 -57.84
N GLU A 150 -21.23 15.83 -57.47
CA GLU A 150 -21.17 14.58 -58.23
C GLU A 150 -21.75 13.43 -57.40
N PRO A 151 -22.58 12.54 -57.98
CA PRO A 151 -23.14 11.37 -57.29
C PRO A 151 -22.08 10.27 -57.15
N VAL A 152 -21.09 10.50 -56.28
CA VAL A 152 -19.95 9.59 -56.04
C VAL A 152 -19.98 8.92 -54.66
N GLN A 153 -21.13 8.99 -53.97
CA GLN A 153 -21.32 8.60 -52.57
C GLN A 153 -20.74 7.21 -52.24
N HIS A 154 -21.08 6.16 -52.99
CA HIS A 154 -20.57 4.80 -52.71
C HIS A 154 -19.06 4.66 -52.89
N ARG A 155 -18.48 5.27 -53.94
CA ARG A 155 -17.01 5.22 -54.19
C ARG A 155 -16.25 5.97 -53.11
N VAL A 156 -16.78 7.10 -52.67
CA VAL A 156 -16.23 7.90 -51.56
C VAL A 156 -16.33 7.15 -50.24
N ALA A 157 -17.50 6.58 -49.93
CA ALA A 157 -17.72 5.79 -48.73
C ALA A 157 -16.74 4.61 -48.63
N LEU A 158 -16.56 3.84 -49.71
CA LEU A 158 -15.59 2.73 -49.74
C LEU A 158 -14.15 3.21 -49.52
N SER A 159 -13.76 4.30 -50.18
CA SER A 159 -12.42 4.88 -50.05
C SER A 159 -12.16 5.37 -48.62
N PHE A 160 -13.16 6.00 -48.00
CA PHE A 160 -13.12 6.44 -46.61
C PHE A 160 -13.01 5.26 -45.63
N CYS A 161 -13.80 4.19 -45.83
CA CYS A 161 -13.70 2.98 -45.03
C CYS A 161 -12.32 2.33 -45.14
N ALA A 162 -11.76 2.22 -46.34
CA ALA A 162 -10.41 1.66 -46.54
C ALA A 162 -9.34 2.48 -45.80
N LEU A 163 -9.44 3.81 -45.87
CA LEU A 163 -8.55 4.74 -45.19
C LEU A 163 -8.66 4.60 -43.67
N ILE A 164 -9.88 4.61 -43.13
CA ILE A 164 -10.11 4.43 -41.68
C ILE A 164 -9.68 3.05 -41.19
N ILE A 165 -9.91 1.97 -41.95
CA ILE A 165 -9.41 0.62 -41.60
C ILE A 165 -7.90 0.65 -41.43
N LEU A 166 -7.18 1.22 -42.40
CA LEU A 166 -5.72 1.32 -42.35
C LEU A 166 -5.27 2.06 -41.09
N PHE A 167 -5.83 3.24 -40.82
CA PHE A 167 -5.50 4.03 -39.63
C PHE A 167 -5.88 3.30 -38.33
N THR A 168 -7.06 2.69 -38.26
CA THR A 168 -7.55 1.99 -37.06
C THR A 168 -6.68 0.78 -36.74
N ILE A 169 -6.20 0.04 -37.75
CA ILE A 169 -5.25 -1.07 -37.55
C ILE A 169 -3.91 -0.56 -37.00
N PHE A 170 -3.39 0.56 -37.50
CA PHE A 170 -2.14 1.13 -37.00
C PHE A 170 -2.25 1.53 -35.52
N PHE A 171 -3.38 2.07 -35.11
CA PHE A 171 -3.68 2.39 -33.71
C PHE A 171 -3.95 1.16 -32.84
N GLY A 172 -4.92 0.33 -33.23
CA GLY A 172 -5.48 -0.74 -32.38
C GLY A 172 -4.68 -2.03 -32.28
N SER A 173 -3.67 -2.23 -33.14
CA SER A 173 -2.89 -3.48 -33.17
C SER A 173 -1.49 -3.38 -32.57
N ARG A 174 -1.10 -2.19 -32.10
CA ARG A 174 0.23 -1.92 -31.56
C ARG A 174 0.37 -2.41 -30.10
N HIS A 175 -0.69 -2.26 -29.31
CA HIS A 175 -0.75 -2.69 -27.91
C HIS A 175 -1.80 -3.80 -27.74
N ILE A 176 -1.36 -4.98 -27.33
CA ILE A 176 -2.20 -6.19 -27.26
C ILE A 176 -2.87 -6.29 -25.90
N ALA A 177 -2.09 -6.00 -24.85
CA ALA A 177 -2.58 -5.95 -23.50
C ALA A 177 -3.48 -4.72 -23.36
N THR A 178 -4.71 -4.92 -22.89
CA THR A 178 -5.65 -3.82 -22.55
C THR A 178 -5.13 -2.94 -21.40
N ARG A 179 -3.94 -3.26 -20.87
CA ARG A 179 -3.25 -2.62 -19.76
C ARG A 179 -2.37 -1.43 -20.19
N GLU A 180 -1.89 -1.43 -21.43
CA GLU A 180 -1.15 -0.30 -21.99
C GLU A 180 -2.16 0.74 -22.46
N LYS A 181 -2.40 1.73 -21.61
CA LYS A 181 -3.32 2.83 -21.90
C LYS A 181 -2.82 3.62 -23.10
N HIS A 182 -3.71 3.93 -24.03
CA HIS A 182 -3.36 4.60 -25.27
C HIS A 182 -3.28 6.12 -25.06
N GLU A 183 -2.20 6.58 -24.40
CA GLU A 183 -1.96 8.02 -24.17
C GLU A 183 -2.00 8.82 -25.49
N GLY A 184 -1.48 8.24 -26.58
CA GLY A 184 -1.53 8.83 -27.92
C GLY A 184 -2.95 8.93 -28.50
N LEU A 185 -3.78 7.90 -28.33
CA LEU A 185 -5.16 7.89 -28.83
C LEU A 185 -6.02 8.93 -28.10
N VAL A 186 -5.93 8.96 -26.77
CA VAL A 186 -6.67 9.93 -25.93
C VAL A 186 -6.32 11.37 -26.33
N PHE A 187 -5.03 11.66 -26.56
CA PHE A 187 -4.58 12.98 -26.97
C PHE A 187 -5.06 13.35 -28.39
N ALA A 188 -5.05 12.42 -29.34
CA ALA A 188 -5.53 12.65 -30.70
C ALA A 188 -7.03 12.96 -30.73
N ILE A 189 -7.84 12.25 -29.94
CA ILE A 189 -9.28 12.51 -29.81
C ILE A 189 -9.52 13.85 -29.12
N ALA A 190 -8.72 14.21 -28.12
CA ALA A 190 -8.81 15.53 -27.48
C ALA A 190 -8.53 16.66 -28.49
N PHE A 191 -7.50 16.51 -29.33
CA PHE A 191 -7.18 17.43 -30.42
C PHE A 191 -8.32 17.51 -31.44
N GLU A 192 -8.88 16.37 -31.81
CA GLU A 192 -10.06 16.27 -32.69
C GLU A 192 -11.25 17.07 -32.13
N SER A 193 -11.58 16.92 -30.86
CA SER A 193 -12.68 17.65 -30.21
C SER A 193 -12.48 19.17 -30.22
N VAL A 194 -11.23 19.65 -30.13
CA VAL A 194 -10.92 21.08 -30.30
C VAL A 194 -11.24 21.55 -31.72
N ILE A 195 -10.90 20.75 -32.73
CA ILE A 195 -11.24 21.05 -34.13
C ILE A 195 -12.75 21.13 -34.32
N LYS A 196 -13.53 20.22 -33.72
CA LYS A 196 -15.01 20.25 -33.77
C LYS A 196 -15.56 21.54 -33.19
N LEU A 197 -15.03 21.96 -32.03
CA LEU A 197 -15.47 23.17 -31.35
C LEU A 197 -15.14 24.43 -32.15
N ILE A 198 -13.93 24.51 -32.72
CA ILE A 198 -13.52 25.60 -33.62
C ILE A 198 -14.39 25.62 -34.87
N ALA A 199 -14.69 24.46 -35.45
CA ALA A 199 -15.48 24.37 -36.67
C ALA A 199 -16.93 24.82 -36.44
N ILE A 200 -17.64 24.23 -35.47
CA ILE A 200 -19.04 24.61 -35.21
C ILE A 200 -19.14 26.03 -34.67
N GLY A 201 -18.23 26.44 -33.80
CA GLY A 201 -18.19 27.78 -33.23
C GLY A 201 -17.87 28.83 -34.29
N GLY A 202 -16.94 28.52 -35.21
CA GLY A 202 -16.62 29.37 -36.35
C GLY A 202 -17.81 29.54 -37.30
N VAL A 203 -18.54 28.46 -37.60
CA VAL A 203 -19.77 28.52 -38.41
C VAL A 203 -20.88 29.28 -37.69
N GLY A 204 -21.06 29.08 -36.38
CA GLY A 204 -22.02 29.84 -35.57
C GLY A 204 -21.70 31.33 -35.46
N LEU A 205 -20.43 31.70 -35.27
CA LEU A 205 -19.99 33.10 -35.26
C LEU A 205 -20.17 33.75 -36.64
N TYR A 206 -19.87 33.03 -37.72
CA TYR A 206 -20.14 33.50 -39.08
C TYR A 206 -21.64 33.66 -39.32
N ALA A 207 -22.48 32.75 -38.83
CA ALA A 207 -23.94 32.92 -38.88
C ALA A 207 -24.35 34.24 -38.20
N LEU A 208 -23.89 34.50 -36.98
CA LEU A 208 -24.26 35.70 -36.24
C LEU A 208 -23.76 37.01 -36.88
N TYR A 209 -22.48 37.09 -37.26
CA TYR A 209 -21.89 38.33 -37.75
C TYR A 209 -21.87 38.47 -39.27
N GLY A 210 -21.74 37.36 -40.00
CA GLY A 210 -21.66 37.36 -41.46
C GLY A 210 -23.01 37.21 -42.17
N VAL A 211 -24.01 36.60 -41.52
CA VAL A 211 -25.36 36.43 -42.10
C VAL A 211 -26.36 37.40 -41.48
N PHE A 212 -26.27 37.63 -40.17
CA PHE A 212 -27.18 38.53 -39.46
C PHE A 212 -26.63 39.93 -39.23
N ASP A 213 -25.35 40.23 -39.47
CA ASP A 213 -24.72 41.52 -39.17
C ASP A 213 -24.76 41.90 -37.66
N GLY A 214 -24.81 40.90 -36.78
CA GLY A 214 -24.70 41.04 -35.33
C GLY A 214 -25.97 40.76 -34.53
N PRO A 215 -25.89 40.77 -33.17
CA PRO A 215 -26.97 40.34 -32.29
C PRO A 215 -28.26 41.17 -32.41
N GLN A 216 -28.14 42.49 -32.57
CA GLN A 216 -29.29 43.39 -32.69
C GLN A 216 -30.11 43.09 -33.95
N GLN A 217 -29.43 42.77 -35.06
CA GLN A 217 -30.09 42.46 -36.32
C GLN A 217 -30.65 41.04 -36.37
N LEU A 218 -30.02 40.10 -35.65
CA LEU A 218 -30.63 38.80 -35.38
C LEU A 218 -31.95 38.97 -34.62
N GLU A 219 -31.98 39.78 -33.57
CA GLU A 219 -33.21 40.05 -32.79
C GLU A 219 -34.30 40.66 -33.67
N LEU A 220 -33.97 41.65 -34.49
CA LEU A 220 -34.89 42.24 -35.47
C LEU A 220 -35.45 41.19 -36.45
N TRP A 221 -34.60 40.30 -36.97
CA TRP A 221 -35.04 39.22 -37.87
C TRP A 221 -35.97 38.24 -37.15
N LEU A 222 -35.67 37.87 -35.90
CA LEU A 222 -36.51 36.98 -35.08
C LEU A 222 -37.88 37.60 -34.79
N LEU A 223 -37.93 38.91 -34.49
CA LEU A 223 -39.18 39.64 -34.29
C LEU A 223 -40.03 39.72 -35.56
N GLN A 224 -39.39 39.81 -36.73
CA GLN A 224 -40.07 39.80 -38.03
C GLN A 224 -40.50 38.39 -38.45
N ASN A 225 -39.78 37.36 -38.01
CA ASN A 225 -40.01 35.97 -38.39
C ASN A 225 -40.49 35.14 -37.20
N GLN A 226 -41.57 35.58 -36.53
CA GLN A 226 -42.13 34.94 -35.34
C GLN A 226 -42.49 33.46 -35.54
N THR A 227 -42.77 33.03 -36.77
CA THR A 227 -43.01 31.62 -37.12
C THR A 227 -41.78 30.74 -36.88
N ALA A 228 -40.58 31.22 -37.20
CA ALA A 228 -39.33 30.49 -36.94
C ALA A 228 -39.00 30.41 -35.45
N LEU A 229 -39.40 31.42 -34.67
CA LEU A 229 -39.27 31.40 -33.20
C LEU A 229 -40.31 30.46 -32.57
N ALA A 230 -41.57 30.52 -33.01
CA ALA A 230 -42.65 29.68 -32.51
C ALA A 230 -42.39 28.19 -32.79
N ALA A 231 -41.82 27.85 -33.96
CA ALA A 231 -41.45 26.48 -34.33
C ALA A 231 -40.45 25.83 -33.35
N LEU A 232 -39.62 26.61 -32.65
CA LEU A 232 -38.72 26.09 -31.62
C LEU A 232 -39.46 25.68 -30.33
N HIS A 233 -40.60 26.30 -30.04
CA HIS A 233 -41.36 26.09 -28.79
C HIS A 233 -42.45 25.02 -28.90
N THR A 234 -43.05 24.86 -30.08
CA THR A 234 -44.21 23.97 -30.30
C THR A 234 -44.02 22.50 -29.91
N PRO A 235 -42.85 21.85 -30.07
CA PRO A 235 -42.70 20.41 -29.80
C PRO A 235 -42.45 20.04 -28.32
N LEU A 236 -42.38 21.00 -27.39
CA LEU A 236 -42.09 20.73 -25.98
C LEU A 236 -43.29 20.21 -25.16
N GLN A 237 -44.52 20.46 -25.63
CA GLN A 237 -45.75 20.11 -24.90
C GLN A 237 -46.23 18.67 -25.17
N GLU A 238 -45.98 18.14 -26.37
CA GLU A 238 -46.42 16.79 -26.80
C GLU A 238 -45.30 15.92 -27.41
N GLY A 239 -44.07 16.44 -27.55
CA GLY A 239 -42.99 15.76 -28.29
C GLY A 239 -42.13 14.76 -27.49
N PRO A 240 -41.27 13.97 -28.19
CA PRO A 240 -40.49 12.87 -27.64
C PRO A 240 -39.27 13.29 -26.78
N TRP A 241 -39.22 14.55 -26.34
CA TRP A 241 -38.03 15.14 -25.71
C TRP A 241 -37.58 14.40 -24.45
N ARG A 242 -38.53 13.83 -23.69
CA ARG A 242 -38.26 13.02 -22.49
C ARG A 242 -37.56 11.71 -22.84
N THR A 243 -38.03 11.05 -23.90
CA THR A 243 -37.43 9.82 -24.41
C THR A 243 -36.04 10.11 -24.98
N LEU A 244 -35.86 11.19 -25.73
CA LEU A 244 -34.54 11.63 -26.20
C LEU A 244 -33.59 11.88 -25.03
N LEU A 245 -34.04 12.58 -23.99
CA LEU A 245 -33.23 12.86 -22.81
C LEU A 245 -32.74 11.56 -22.15
N LEU A 246 -33.64 10.60 -21.94
CA LEU A 246 -33.32 9.29 -21.37
C LEU A 246 -32.36 8.49 -22.27
N VAL A 247 -32.62 8.47 -23.57
CA VAL A 247 -31.79 7.77 -24.56
C VAL A 247 -30.36 8.30 -24.52
N PHE A 248 -30.17 9.63 -24.60
CA PHE A 248 -28.84 10.22 -24.59
C PHE A 248 -28.15 10.16 -23.23
N PHE A 249 -28.91 10.23 -22.14
CA PHE A 249 -28.40 9.93 -20.80
C PHE A 249 -27.84 8.51 -20.73
N ALA A 250 -28.57 7.52 -21.26
CA ALA A 250 -28.11 6.14 -21.30
C ALA A 250 -26.85 6.00 -22.17
N SER A 251 -26.85 6.58 -23.38
CA SER A 251 -25.73 6.48 -24.33
C SER A 251 -24.42 7.03 -23.78
N ALA A 252 -24.46 8.03 -22.89
CA ALA A 252 -23.25 8.53 -22.21
C ALA A 252 -22.55 7.44 -21.38
N ILE A 253 -23.29 6.44 -20.91
CA ILE A 253 -22.80 5.39 -20.02
C ILE A 253 -22.56 4.09 -20.79
N VAL A 254 -23.53 3.65 -21.59
CA VAL A 254 -23.57 2.29 -22.14
C VAL A 254 -22.96 2.14 -23.53
N MET A 255 -22.80 3.24 -24.28
CA MET A 255 -22.30 3.16 -25.65
C MET A 255 -20.81 2.81 -25.65
N PRO A 256 -20.34 1.90 -26.54
CA PRO A 256 -19.06 1.24 -26.33
C PRO A 256 -17.86 2.20 -26.37
N HIS A 257 -17.90 3.20 -27.25
CA HIS A 257 -16.86 4.24 -27.30
C HIS A 257 -16.86 5.15 -26.05
N MET A 258 -18.04 5.51 -25.53
CA MET A 258 -18.14 6.28 -24.29
C MET A 258 -17.69 5.48 -23.09
N TYR A 259 -18.12 4.23 -22.98
CA TYR A 259 -17.70 3.33 -21.90
C TYR A 259 -16.18 3.15 -21.92
N HIS A 260 -15.62 2.87 -23.09
CA HIS A 260 -14.18 2.69 -23.28
C HIS A 260 -13.39 3.94 -22.88
N MET A 261 -13.77 5.12 -23.38
CA MET A 261 -13.07 6.38 -23.04
C MET A 261 -13.26 6.80 -21.58
N THR A 262 -14.45 6.60 -21.03
CA THR A 262 -14.77 7.03 -19.65
C THR A 262 -14.08 6.15 -18.61
N PHE A 263 -14.04 4.84 -18.81
CA PHE A 263 -13.58 3.90 -17.77
C PHE A 263 -12.20 3.29 -18.06
N THR A 264 -11.95 2.89 -19.30
CA THR A 264 -10.77 2.07 -19.63
C THR A 264 -9.55 2.93 -19.97
N GLU A 265 -9.73 3.96 -20.79
CA GLU A 265 -8.66 4.88 -21.19
C GLU A 265 -8.45 6.03 -20.19
N ASN A 266 -9.17 6.01 -19.07
CA ASN A 266 -8.99 6.98 -18.00
C ASN A 266 -7.65 6.76 -17.28
N LEU A 267 -6.69 7.64 -17.54
CA LEU A 267 -5.35 7.62 -16.93
C LEU A 267 -5.40 7.90 -15.42
N ASN A 268 -6.10 8.97 -15.01
CA ASN A 268 -6.17 9.43 -13.62
C ASN A 268 -7.63 9.52 -13.14
N PRO A 269 -8.03 8.78 -12.10
CA PRO A 269 -9.44 8.74 -11.69
C PRO A 269 -9.93 10.08 -11.15
N ARG A 270 -9.03 11.00 -10.73
CA ARG A 270 -9.38 12.38 -10.38
C ARG A 270 -9.82 13.21 -11.60
N SER A 271 -9.40 12.85 -12.81
CA SER A 271 -9.80 13.54 -14.04
C SER A 271 -11.28 13.40 -14.34
N LEU A 272 -11.96 12.37 -13.81
CA LEU A 272 -13.41 12.25 -13.93
C LEU A 272 -14.13 13.38 -13.17
N VAL A 273 -13.53 13.93 -12.10
CA VAL A 273 -14.05 15.10 -11.37
C VAL A 273 -14.02 16.33 -12.25
N SER A 274 -12.93 16.56 -12.97
CA SER A 274 -12.85 17.66 -13.93
C SER A 274 -13.82 17.45 -15.10
N ALA A 275 -13.97 16.20 -15.56
CA ALA A 275 -14.86 15.85 -16.66
C ALA A 275 -16.35 16.04 -16.30
N SER A 276 -16.74 15.89 -15.03
CA SER A 276 -18.14 16.05 -14.58
C SER A 276 -18.72 17.43 -14.89
N TRP A 277 -17.86 18.46 -14.95
CA TRP A 277 -18.24 19.82 -15.34
C TRP A 277 -17.74 20.20 -16.73
N GLY A 278 -16.53 19.76 -17.11
CA GLY A 278 -15.93 20.19 -18.36
C GLY A 278 -16.58 19.57 -19.62
N LEU A 279 -17.12 18.34 -19.55
CA LEU A 279 -17.89 17.79 -20.68
C LEU A 279 -19.23 18.51 -20.87
N PRO A 280 -20.06 18.76 -19.83
CA PRO A 280 -21.22 19.65 -19.96
C PRO A 280 -20.89 21.02 -20.55
N LEU A 281 -19.78 21.64 -20.14
CA LEU A 281 -19.35 22.93 -20.69
C LEU A 281 -19.00 22.82 -22.19
N PHE A 282 -18.26 21.77 -22.59
CA PHE A 282 -17.96 21.50 -24.00
C PHE A 282 -19.24 21.35 -24.84
N LEU A 283 -20.20 20.55 -24.37
CA LEU A 283 -21.48 20.34 -25.05
C LEU A 283 -22.34 21.61 -25.09
N LEU A 284 -22.32 22.42 -24.03
CA LEU A 284 -22.99 23.72 -24.00
C LEU A 284 -22.46 24.63 -25.11
N LEU A 285 -21.13 24.76 -25.24
CA LEU A 285 -20.52 25.59 -26.27
C LEU A 285 -20.88 25.14 -27.69
N MET A 286 -20.92 23.83 -27.95
CA MET A 286 -21.41 23.29 -29.22
C MET A 286 -22.89 23.65 -29.45
N SER A 287 -23.74 23.48 -28.42
CA SER A 287 -25.18 23.69 -28.53
C SER A 287 -25.58 25.14 -28.82
N LEU A 288 -24.80 26.13 -28.35
CA LEU A 288 -25.07 27.55 -28.60
C LEU A 288 -25.00 27.92 -30.08
N ALA A 289 -24.19 27.20 -30.86
CA ALA A 289 -24.07 27.45 -32.30
C ALA A 289 -25.26 26.89 -33.09
N VAL A 290 -25.97 25.88 -32.58
CA VAL A 290 -27.01 25.15 -33.35
C VAL A 290 -28.18 26.05 -33.79
N PRO A 291 -28.84 26.83 -32.90
CA PRO A 291 -29.93 27.72 -33.34
C PRO A 291 -29.45 28.79 -34.33
N LEU A 292 -28.24 29.32 -34.13
CA LEU A 292 -27.66 30.33 -35.03
C LEU A 292 -27.48 29.76 -36.44
N ILE A 293 -26.97 28.54 -36.54
CA ILE A 293 -26.77 27.83 -37.81
C ILE A 293 -28.13 27.52 -38.46
N LEU A 294 -29.09 27.05 -37.67
CA LEU A 294 -30.45 26.78 -38.17
C LEU A 294 -31.07 28.04 -38.80
N TRP A 295 -31.11 29.14 -38.06
CA TRP A 295 -31.73 30.38 -38.53
C TRP A 295 -30.96 31.01 -39.70
N ALA A 296 -29.63 30.95 -39.71
CA ALA A 296 -28.84 31.43 -40.83
C ALA A 296 -29.11 30.61 -42.11
N GLY A 297 -29.25 29.28 -41.99
CA GLY A 297 -29.64 28.41 -43.10
C GLY A 297 -31.00 28.80 -43.68
N LEU A 298 -31.99 29.07 -42.81
CA LEU A 298 -33.32 29.53 -43.21
C LEU A 298 -33.28 30.92 -43.87
N LYS A 299 -32.56 31.88 -43.28
CA LYS A 299 -32.44 33.25 -43.81
C LYS A 299 -31.77 33.28 -45.19
N LEU A 300 -30.75 32.44 -45.40
CA LEU A 300 -30.04 32.34 -46.67
C LEU A 300 -30.78 31.50 -47.72
N GLY A 301 -31.83 30.77 -47.34
CA GLY A 301 -32.51 29.83 -48.24
C GLY A 301 -31.57 28.72 -48.72
N ALA A 302 -30.77 28.16 -47.81
CA ALA A 302 -29.80 27.12 -48.15
C ALA A 302 -30.48 25.92 -48.85
N SER A 303 -29.92 25.47 -49.97
CA SER A 303 -30.51 24.42 -50.82
C SER A 303 -30.23 22.99 -50.33
N THR A 304 -29.50 22.83 -49.22
CA THR A 304 -29.17 21.54 -48.61
C THR A 304 -30.27 21.11 -47.64
N ASN A 305 -30.35 19.82 -47.31
CA ASN A 305 -31.17 19.35 -46.18
C ASN A 305 -30.76 20.11 -44.89
N PRO A 306 -31.70 20.50 -44.00
CA PRO A 306 -31.41 21.11 -42.70
C PRO A 306 -30.30 20.44 -41.88
N GLU A 307 -30.15 19.11 -41.95
CA GLU A 307 -29.05 18.38 -41.30
C GLU A 307 -27.65 18.86 -41.76
N TYR A 308 -27.53 19.36 -42.99
CA TYR A 308 -26.28 19.82 -43.58
C TYR A 308 -26.19 21.35 -43.67
N PHE A 309 -27.03 22.13 -42.96
CA PHE A 309 -26.94 23.60 -42.95
C PHE A 309 -25.58 24.13 -42.48
N THR A 310 -24.86 23.40 -41.63
CA THR A 310 -23.47 23.73 -41.28
C THR A 310 -22.56 23.86 -42.52
N LEU A 311 -22.74 23.01 -43.52
CA LEU A 311 -22.09 23.11 -44.84
C LEU A 311 -22.83 24.08 -45.77
N GLY A 312 -24.16 24.03 -45.75
CA GLY A 312 -25.06 24.79 -46.62
C GLY A 312 -24.86 26.29 -46.51
N ILE A 313 -24.61 26.83 -45.31
CA ILE A 313 -24.30 28.25 -45.10
C ILE A 313 -23.02 28.65 -45.85
N GLY A 314 -21.97 27.82 -45.81
CA GLY A 314 -20.73 28.07 -46.56
C GLY A 314 -20.96 28.12 -48.07
N ILE A 315 -21.81 27.24 -48.57
CA ILE A 315 -22.17 27.18 -50.00
C ILE A 315 -23.03 28.39 -50.38
N ALA A 316 -24.05 28.71 -49.61
CA ALA A 316 -24.96 29.83 -49.85
C ALA A 316 -24.26 31.20 -49.73
N ALA A 317 -23.33 31.33 -48.78
CA ALA A 317 -22.49 32.51 -48.63
C ALA A 317 -21.30 32.56 -49.61
N ASN A 318 -21.16 31.57 -50.50
CA ASN A 318 -20.08 31.48 -51.49
C ASN A 318 -18.66 31.55 -50.88
N SER A 319 -18.47 31.02 -49.65
CA SER A 319 -17.21 31.04 -48.90
C SER A 319 -16.55 29.65 -48.83
N LYS A 320 -15.47 29.45 -49.61
CA LYS A 320 -14.73 28.17 -49.65
C LYS A 320 -14.16 27.79 -48.29
N ALA A 321 -13.65 28.78 -47.55
CA ALA A 321 -13.05 28.56 -46.25
C ALA A 321 -14.08 28.05 -45.23
N LEU A 322 -15.29 28.60 -45.24
CA LEU A 322 -16.35 28.20 -44.32
C LEU A 322 -16.88 26.79 -44.62
N ALA A 323 -17.11 26.49 -45.90
CA ALA A 323 -17.51 25.15 -46.34
C ALA A 323 -16.44 24.10 -45.98
N LEU A 324 -15.16 24.42 -46.18
CA LEU A 324 -14.05 23.54 -45.81
C LEU A 324 -13.93 23.35 -44.28
N LEU A 325 -14.12 24.41 -43.50
CA LEU A 325 -14.10 24.35 -42.04
C LEU A 325 -15.21 23.42 -41.51
N ALA A 326 -16.44 23.58 -42.03
CA ALA A 326 -17.57 22.72 -41.69
C ALA A 326 -17.30 21.26 -42.11
N TYR A 327 -16.74 21.04 -43.29
CA TYR A 327 -16.37 19.70 -43.77
C TYR A 327 -15.33 19.02 -42.88
N ILE A 328 -14.25 19.73 -42.51
CA ILE A 328 -13.22 19.21 -41.61
C ILE A 328 -13.84 18.88 -40.24
N GLY A 329 -14.73 19.73 -39.72
CA GLY A 329 -15.47 19.46 -38.48
C GLY A 329 -16.33 18.20 -38.53
N GLY A 330 -17.03 17.96 -39.64
CA GLY A 330 -17.82 16.73 -39.83
C GLY A 330 -16.97 15.48 -40.03
N LEU A 331 -15.89 15.56 -40.83
CA LEU A 331 -14.93 14.47 -41.02
C LEU A 331 -14.27 14.09 -39.69
N SER A 332 -13.87 15.11 -38.93
CA SER A 332 -13.37 15.00 -37.57
C SER A 332 -14.35 14.22 -36.70
N ALA A 333 -15.61 14.68 -36.62
CA ALA A 333 -16.65 14.03 -35.81
C ALA A 333 -16.96 12.58 -36.21
N ALA A 334 -16.94 12.25 -37.51
CA ALA A 334 -17.18 10.89 -38.00
C ALA A 334 -16.01 9.93 -37.73
N SER A 335 -14.79 10.37 -38.03
CA SER A 335 -13.60 9.50 -37.98
C SER A 335 -13.24 9.06 -36.56
N GLY A 336 -13.23 9.96 -35.59
CA GLY A 336 -12.94 9.62 -34.19
C GLY A 336 -13.93 8.62 -33.61
N LEU A 337 -15.23 8.79 -33.90
CA LEU A 337 -16.24 7.84 -33.44
C LEU A 337 -16.03 6.45 -34.02
N ILE A 338 -15.80 6.32 -35.34
CA ILE A 338 -15.59 5.01 -35.98
C ILE A 338 -14.36 4.32 -35.39
N ILE A 339 -13.24 5.04 -35.23
CA ILE A 339 -11.98 4.49 -34.70
C ILE A 339 -12.19 3.91 -33.29
N VAL A 340 -12.72 4.72 -32.37
CA VAL A 340 -12.87 4.33 -30.95
C VAL A 340 -13.92 3.25 -30.78
N THR A 341 -15.05 3.36 -31.47
CA THR A 341 -16.13 2.38 -31.42
C THR A 341 -15.66 1.02 -31.94
N THR A 342 -14.94 1.00 -33.06
CA THR A 342 -14.40 -0.24 -33.64
C THR A 342 -13.35 -0.86 -32.73
N LEU A 343 -12.47 -0.05 -32.12
CA LEU A 343 -11.47 -0.55 -31.20
C LEU A 343 -12.12 -1.23 -29.98
N ALA A 344 -13.09 -0.56 -29.35
CA ALA A 344 -13.84 -1.10 -28.21
C ALA A 344 -14.58 -2.40 -28.57
N LEU A 345 -15.30 -2.41 -29.70
CA LEU A 345 -16.05 -3.58 -30.17
C LEU A 345 -15.14 -4.75 -30.57
N SER A 346 -13.98 -4.48 -31.17
CA SER A 346 -13.02 -5.53 -31.53
C SER A 346 -12.44 -6.24 -30.29
N GLY A 347 -12.19 -5.49 -29.21
CA GLY A 347 -11.79 -6.04 -27.91
C GLY A 347 -12.89 -6.88 -27.27
N MET A 348 -14.13 -6.36 -27.24
CA MET A 348 -15.31 -7.11 -26.75
C MET A 348 -15.52 -8.41 -27.53
N ALA A 349 -15.50 -8.35 -28.86
CA ALA A 349 -15.69 -9.51 -29.73
C ALA A 349 -14.58 -10.56 -29.54
N LEU A 350 -13.33 -10.13 -29.40
CA LEU A 350 -12.22 -11.04 -29.11
C LEU A 350 -12.45 -11.80 -27.80
N ASN A 351 -12.80 -11.09 -26.73
CA ASN A 351 -12.91 -11.67 -25.38
C ASN A 351 -14.16 -12.53 -25.18
N HIS A 352 -15.31 -12.13 -25.74
CA HIS A 352 -16.60 -12.77 -25.46
C HIS A 352 -17.15 -13.64 -26.59
N LEU A 353 -16.63 -13.51 -27.81
CA LEU A 353 -17.07 -14.32 -28.95
C LEU A 353 -15.97 -15.24 -29.45
N VAL A 354 -14.76 -14.73 -29.67
CA VAL A 354 -13.70 -15.53 -30.28
C VAL A 354 -13.04 -16.46 -29.27
N LEU A 355 -12.52 -15.94 -28.15
CA LEU A 355 -11.80 -16.75 -27.16
C LEU A 355 -12.63 -17.89 -26.54
N PRO A 356 -13.93 -17.71 -26.22
CA PRO A 356 -14.75 -18.81 -25.69
C PRO A 356 -15.00 -19.93 -26.72
N LEU A 357 -15.03 -19.60 -28.01
CA LEU A 357 -15.27 -20.57 -29.09
C LEU A 357 -13.99 -21.24 -29.59
N TYR A 358 -12.85 -20.56 -29.50
CA TYR A 358 -11.58 -21.05 -30.01
C TYR A 358 -10.42 -20.66 -29.09
N GLN A 359 -9.77 -21.68 -28.51
CA GLN A 359 -8.55 -21.49 -27.72
C GLN A 359 -7.32 -21.54 -28.63
N PRO A 360 -6.38 -20.58 -28.51
CA PRO A 360 -5.20 -20.53 -29.35
C PRO A 360 -4.27 -21.74 -29.11
N PRO A 361 -3.57 -22.24 -30.14
CA PRO A 361 -2.68 -23.40 -30.01
C PRO A 361 -1.48 -23.11 -29.09
N ALA A 362 -1.21 -24.05 -28.17
CA ALA A 362 -0.19 -23.91 -27.11
C ALA A 362 1.27 -23.79 -27.62
N GLU A 363 1.56 -24.28 -28.84
CA GLU A 363 2.90 -24.24 -29.44
C GLU A 363 3.18 -22.94 -30.23
N GLY A 364 2.18 -22.06 -30.39
CA GLY A 364 2.29 -20.80 -31.11
C GLY A 364 2.51 -19.58 -30.21
N ASN A 365 3.04 -18.48 -30.78
CA ASN A 365 3.09 -17.21 -30.07
C ASN A 365 1.66 -16.61 -29.97
N ILE A 366 0.96 -16.93 -28.87
CA ILE A 366 -0.43 -16.50 -28.56
C ILE A 366 -0.62 -15.00 -28.85
N TYR A 367 0.36 -14.16 -28.50
CA TYR A 367 0.33 -12.72 -28.77
C TYR A 367 0.24 -12.37 -30.26
N ARG A 368 0.90 -13.13 -31.14
CA ARG A 368 0.83 -12.91 -32.59
C ARG A 368 -0.54 -13.26 -33.14
N TRP A 369 -1.14 -14.35 -32.65
CA TRP A 369 -2.49 -14.75 -33.03
C TRP A 369 -3.52 -13.71 -32.58
N LEU A 370 -3.49 -13.30 -31.30
CA LEU A 370 -4.37 -12.25 -30.75
C LEU A 370 -4.31 -10.95 -31.57
N LYS A 371 -3.11 -10.53 -32.01
CA LYS A 371 -2.94 -9.35 -32.88
C LYS A 371 -3.66 -9.48 -34.21
N TRP A 372 -3.46 -10.59 -34.93
CA TRP A 372 -4.05 -10.77 -36.25
C TRP A 372 -5.57 -10.96 -36.16
N THR A 373 -6.06 -11.67 -35.14
CA THR A 373 -7.48 -11.79 -34.88
C THR A 373 -8.12 -10.43 -34.60
N ARG A 374 -7.51 -9.58 -33.76
CA ARG A 374 -8.00 -8.22 -33.52
C ARG A 374 -8.04 -7.38 -34.80
N ARG A 375 -7.00 -7.46 -35.64
CA ARG A 375 -6.98 -6.78 -36.96
C ARG A 375 -8.10 -7.24 -37.88
N ALA A 376 -8.34 -8.55 -37.96
CA ALA A 376 -9.42 -9.11 -38.75
C ALA A 376 -10.80 -8.64 -38.25
N LEU A 377 -11.00 -8.59 -36.94
CA LEU A 377 -12.23 -8.07 -36.32
C LEU A 377 -12.46 -6.58 -36.64
N ILE A 378 -11.41 -5.75 -36.59
CA ILE A 378 -11.49 -4.33 -36.98
C ILE A 378 -12.00 -4.18 -38.42
N VAL A 379 -11.41 -4.94 -39.36
CA VAL A 379 -11.83 -4.95 -40.76
C VAL A 379 -13.29 -5.38 -40.87
N ALA A 380 -13.67 -6.49 -40.22
CA ALA A 380 -15.01 -7.04 -40.28
C ALA A 380 -16.07 -6.07 -39.76
N ILE A 381 -15.82 -5.38 -38.64
CA ILE A 381 -16.76 -4.44 -38.02
C ILE A 381 -16.99 -3.22 -38.92
N ILE A 382 -15.93 -2.59 -39.45
CA ILE A 382 -16.07 -1.43 -40.33
C ILE A 382 -16.76 -1.83 -41.64
N MET A 383 -16.39 -2.98 -42.22
CA MET A 383 -17.04 -3.47 -43.43
C MET A 383 -18.50 -3.88 -43.21
N ALA A 384 -18.87 -4.35 -42.01
CA ALA A 384 -20.27 -4.59 -41.66
C ALA A 384 -21.05 -3.27 -41.58
N GLY A 385 -20.46 -2.21 -41.02
CA GLY A 385 -21.05 -0.87 -41.04
C GLY A 385 -21.23 -0.32 -42.46
N TYR A 386 -20.24 -0.53 -43.34
CA TYR A 386 -20.34 -0.19 -44.76
C TYR A 386 -21.41 -1.03 -45.49
N GLY A 387 -21.51 -2.33 -45.19
CA GLY A 387 -22.55 -3.20 -45.71
C GLY A 387 -23.94 -2.73 -45.29
N PHE A 388 -24.12 -2.31 -44.04
CA PHE A 388 -25.37 -1.73 -43.55
C PHE A 388 -25.70 -0.42 -44.28
N TYR A 389 -24.71 0.45 -44.49
CA TYR A 389 -24.85 1.66 -45.32
C TYR A 389 -25.35 1.35 -46.74
N LEU A 390 -24.83 0.29 -47.39
CA LEU A 390 -25.30 -0.11 -48.71
C LEU A 390 -26.74 -0.66 -48.71
N MET A 391 -27.16 -1.34 -47.63
CA MET A 391 -28.51 -1.91 -47.53
C MET A 391 -29.61 -0.85 -47.34
N LEU A 392 -29.28 0.30 -46.74
CA LEU A 392 -30.25 1.38 -46.49
C LEU A 392 -30.68 2.13 -47.75
N GLY A 393 -29.83 2.17 -48.79
CA GLY A 393 -30.07 2.94 -50.02
C GLY A 393 -30.01 4.45 -49.84
N ASP A 394 -30.26 5.20 -50.92
CA ASP A 394 -30.30 6.67 -50.90
C ASP A 394 -31.67 7.15 -50.38
N GLY A 395 -31.70 7.84 -49.24
CA GLY A 395 -32.91 8.54 -48.78
C GLY A 395 -33.31 8.40 -47.30
N GLN A 396 -32.49 7.82 -46.44
CA GLN A 396 -32.74 7.80 -44.98
C GLN A 396 -32.07 9.01 -44.30
N ASP A 397 -32.83 9.71 -43.45
CA ASP A 397 -32.33 10.83 -42.65
C ASP A 397 -31.28 10.35 -41.63
N LEU A 398 -30.20 11.14 -41.43
CA LEU A 398 -29.18 10.82 -40.42
C LEU A 398 -29.84 10.70 -39.04
N ALA A 399 -30.85 11.54 -38.76
CA ALA A 399 -31.64 11.54 -37.54
C ALA A 399 -32.18 10.14 -37.17
N ASN A 400 -32.72 9.41 -38.13
CA ASN A 400 -33.36 8.12 -37.86
C ASN A 400 -32.34 7.01 -37.59
N LEU A 401 -31.21 7.00 -38.31
CA LEU A 401 -30.13 6.04 -38.08
C LEU A 401 -29.54 6.15 -36.67
N GLY A 402 -29.37 7.38 -36.18
CA GLY A 402 -28.83 7.62 -34.85
C GLY A 402 -29.81 7.16 -33.78
N ILE A 403 -31.08 7.56 -33.87
CA ILE A 403 -32.12 7.18 -32.90
C ILE A 403 -32.22 5.66 -32.77
N VAL A 404 -32.29 4.93 -33.89
CA VAL A 404 -32.37 3.46 -33.88
C VAL A 404 -31.19 2.83 -33.13
N ALA A 405 -29.97 3.33 -33.36
CA ALA A 405 -28.78 2.85 -32.66
C ALA A 405 -28.78 3.22 -31.16
N PHE A 406 -29.13 4.47 -30.81
CA PHE A 406 -29.14 4.89 -29.41
C PHE A 406 -30.18 4.10 -28.60
N VAL A 407 -31.38 3.85 -29.15
CA VAL A 407 -32.42 3.03 -28.52
C VAL A 407 -32.00 1.56 -28.37
N ALA A 408 -31.22 1.03 -29.32
CA ALA A 408 -30.61 -0.30 -29.17
C ALA A 408 -29.72 -0.36 -27.92
N THR A 409 -28.89 0.68 -27.73
CA THR A 409 -27.97 0.75 -26.59
C THR A 409 -28.68 1.04 -25.27
N LEU A 410 -29.82 1.72 -25.28
CA LEU A 410 -30.66 1.96 -24.09
C LEU A 410 -31.03 0.65 -23.37
N GLN A 411 -31.13 -0.47 -24.09
CA GLN A 411 -31.47 -1.78 -23.52
C GLN A 411 -30.44 -2.31 -22.50
N PHE A 412 -29.23 -1.76 -22.48
CA PHE A 412 -28.22 -2.15 -21.50
C PHE A 412 -28.30 -1.34 -20.18
N LEU A 413 -29.03 -0.22 -20.17
CA LEU A 413 -29.13 0.64 -18.99
C LEU A 413 -29.71 -0.07 -17.76
N PRO A 414 -30.81 -0.86 -17.84
CA PRO A 414 -31.32 -1.60 -16.68
C PRO A 414 -30.27 -2.54 -16.08
N GLY A 415 -29.46 -3.18 -16.93
CA GLY A 415 -28.33 -4.00 -16.51
C GLY A 415 -27.31 -3.19 -15.70
N VAL A 416 -26.88 -2.04 -16.20
CA VAL A 416 -25.91 -1.17 -15.49
C VAL A 416 -26.44 -0.72 -14.14
N LEU A 417 -27.72 -0.31 -14.06
CA LEU A 417 -28.33 0.11 -12.80
C LEU A 417 -28.42 -1.06 -11.80
N SER A 418 -28.69 -2.28 -12.28
CA SER A 418 -28.73 -3.47 -11.43
C SER A 418 -27.37 -3.85 -10.83
N VAL A 419 -26.28 -3.56 -11.54
CA VAL A 419 -24.90 -3.79 -11.05
C VAL A 419 -24.67 -2.97 -9.77
N LEU A 420 -25.19 -1.74 -9.71
CA LEU A 420 -24.94 -0.80 -8.62
C LEU A 420 -25.95 -0.90 -7.48
N TYR A 421 -27.25 -1.02 -7.81
CA TYR A 421 -28.34 -0.81 -6.85
C TYR A 421 -29.21 -2.04 -6.59
N TRP A 422 -29.05 -3.12 -7.36
CA TRP A 422 -29.90 -4.30 -7.20
C TRP A 422 -29.11 -5.60 -7.03
N PRO A 423 -28.62 -5.90 -5.79
CA PRO A 423 -27.82 -7.09 -5.53
C PRO A 423 -28.57 -8.41 -5.77
N THR A 424 -29.88 -8.44 -5.54
CA THR A 424 -30.70 -9.66 -5.71
C THR A 424 -31.05 -9.98 -7.17
N ALA A 425 -30.74 -9.08 -8.12
CA ALA A 425 -30.92 -9.35 -9.55
C ALA A 425 -30.00 -10.49 -10.01
N ASN A 426 -30.54 -11.38 -10.85
CA ASN A 426 -29.84 -12.58 -11.30
C ASN A 426 -29.69 -12.68 -12.84
N ARG A 427 -28.84 -13.61 -13.28
CA ARG A 427 -28.41 -13.79 -14.67
C ARG A 427 -29.54 -14.20 -15.59
N ARG A 428 -30.49 -15.00 -15.10
CA ARG A 428 -31.65 -15.46 -15.89
C ARG A 428 -32.57 -14.29 -16.18
N GLY A 429 -32.81 -13.46 -15.18
CA GLY A 429 -33.54 -12.22 -15.34
C GLY A 429 -32.85 -11.30 -16.34
N PHE A 430 -31.56 -11.02 -16.16
CA PHE A 430 -30.83 -10.11 -17.04
C PHE A 430 -30.88 -10.56 -18.50
N ILE A 431 -30.60 -11.84 -18.78
CA ILE A 431 -30.62 -12.40 -20.14
C ILE A 431 -32.02 -12.32 -20.75
N ALA A 432 -33.06 -12.69 -20.00
CA ALA A 432 -34.42 -12.67 -20.50
C ALA A 432 -34.95 -11.25 -20.74
N GLY A 433 -34.64 -10.30 -19.87
CA GLY A 433 -34.92 -8.87 -20.07
C GLY A 433 -34.25 -8.32 -21.31
N LEU A 434 -32.95 -8.56 -21.45
CA LEU A 434 -32.17 -8.12 -22.61
C LEU A 434 -32.73 -8.70 -23.92
N LEU A 435 -33.04 -10.00 -23.95
CA LEU A 435 -33.64 -10.65 -25.12
C LEU A 435 -35.02 -10.06 -25.46
N ALA A 436 -35.87 -9.83 -24.46
CA ALA A 436 -37.20 -9.26 -24.69
C ALA A 436 -37.12 -7.83 -25.24
N GLY A 437 -36.29 -6.97 -24.65
CA GLY A 437 -36.11 -5.59 -25.11
C GLY A 437 -35.53 -5.51 -26.52
N ILE A 438 -34.46 -6.26 -26.79
CA ILE A 438 -33.83 -6.29 -28.11
C ILE A 438 -34.76 -6.90 -29.16
N LEU A 439 -35.57 -7.91 -28.84
CA LEU A 439 -36.55 -8.48 -29.77
C LEU A 439 -37.60 -7.44 -30.17
N VAL A 440 -38.16 -6.71 -29.19
CA VAL A 440 -39.13 -5.64 -29.47
C VAL A 440 -38.50 -4.53 -30.31
N TRP A 441 -37.27 -4.10 -29.98
CA TRP A 441 -36.53 -3.11 -30.77
C TRP A 441 -36.23 -3.59 -32.20
N LEU A 442 -35.82 -4.85 -32.36
CA LEU A 442 -35.47 -5.43 -33.65
C LEU A 442 -36.69 -5.47 -34.58
N VAL A 443 -37.85 -5.85 -34.06
CA VAL A 443 -39.11 -5.91 -34.81
C VAL A 443 -39.69 -4.52 -35.05
N ALA A 444 -39.68 -3.64 -34.05
CA ALA A 444 -40.33 -2.33 -34.14
C ALA A 444 -39.49 -1.26 -34.84
N MET A 445 -38.16 -1.37 -34.84
CA MET A 445 -37.27 -0.33 -35.37
C MET A 445 -36.31 -0.83 -36.44
N LEU A 446 -35.51 -1.88 -36.17
CA LEU A 446 -34.45 -2.29 -37.09
C LEU A 446 -34.99 -2.93 -38.39
N LEU A 447 -35.97 -3.84 -38.28
CA LEU A 447 -36.55 -4.52 -39.45
C LEU A 447 -37.33 -3.56 -40.37
N PRO A 448 -38.19 -2.64 -39.86
CA PRO A 448 -38.86 -1.65 -40.71
C PRO A 448 -37.88 -0.76 -41.47
N LEU A 449 -36.79 -0.36 -40.81
CA LEU A 449 -35.72 0.44 -41.42
C LEU A 449 -35.04 -0.28 -42.61
N LEU A 450 -34.80 -1.60 -42.50
CA LEU A 450 -34.17 -2.39 -43.56
C LEU A 450 -35.15 -2.83 -44.66
N GLY A 451 -36.39 -3.13 -44.30
CA GLY A 451 -37.38 -3.71 -45.20
C GLY A 451 -38.21 -2.69 -46.00
N ASN A 452 -38.03 -1.39 -45.73
CA ASN A 452 -38.86 -0.30 -46.28
C ASN A 452 -40.37 -0.60 -46.13
N MET A 453 -40.73 -1.26 -45.03
CA MET A 453 -42.09 -1.73 -44.75
C MET A 453 -42.93 -0.54 -44.30
N GLN A 454 -44.04 -0.26 -45.01
CA GLN A 454 -44.94 0.86 -44.71
C GLN A 454 -45.71 0.72 -43.38
N GLY A 455 -45.57 -0.42 -42.70
CA GLY A 455 -46.12 -0.69 -41.37
C GLY A 455 -46.33 -2.18 -41.15
N PHE A 456 -46.46 -2.61 -39.89
CA PHE A 456 -46.86 -3.97 -39.55
C PHE A 456 -48.06 -3.97 -38.60
N TYR A 457 -49.01 -4.87 -38.85
CA TYR A 457 -50.22 -5.02 -38.06
C TYR A 457 -49.92 -5.78 -36.77
N ILE A 458 -50.29 -5.21 -35.62
CA ILE A 458 -50.17 -5.85 -34.30
C ILE A 458 -51.55 -6.40 -33.92
N PRO A 459 -51.78 -7.73 -34.02
CA PRO A 459 -53.11 -8.31 -33.84
C PRO A 459 -53.70 -8.08 -32.45
N LEU A 460 -52.85 -8.04 -31.42
CA LEU A 460 -53.25 -7.90 -30.02
C LEU A 460 -53.82 -6.51 -29.69
N LEU A 461 -53.34 -5.47 -30.38
CA LEU A 461 -53.73 -4.08 -30.15
C LEU A 461 -54.68 -3.55 -31.23
N ASN A 462 -54.96 -4.34 -32.27
CA ASN A 462 -55.71 -3.92 -33.45
C ASN A 462 -55.19 -2.60 -34.05
N MET A 463 -53.86 -2.43 -34.07
CA MET A 463 -53.19 -1.22 -34.57
C MET A 463 -52.16 -1.57 -35.64
N ILE A 464 -52.02 -0.69 -36.62
CA ILE A 464 -50.94 -0.72 -37.62
C ILE A 464 -49.84 0.19 -37.09
N TYR A 465 -48.69 -0.39 -36.74
CA TYR A 465 -47.52 0.39 -36.33
C TYR A 465 -46.71 0.77 -37.57
N VAL A 466 -46.43 2.06 -37.72
CA VAL A 466 -45.55 2.63 -38.74
C VAL A 466 -44.39 3.28 -38.01
N LEU A 467 -43.15 3.01 -38.42
CA LEU A 467 -41.98 3.69 -37.88
C LEU A 467 -41.87 5.07 -38.54
N ASP A 468 -42.22 6.12 -37.80
CA ASP A 468 -42.13 7.51 -38.25
C ASP A 468 -41.62 8.43 -37.12
N ASP A 469 -41.44 9.71 -37.44
CA ASP A 469 -40.93 10.74 -36.53
C ASP A 469 -41.81 10.94 -35.29
N THR A 470 -43.07 10.50 -35.35
CA THR A 470 -44.05 10.60 -34.27
C THR A 470 -44.18 9.34 -33.43
N SER A 471 -43.73 8.18 -33.92
CA SER A 471 -44.00 6.89 -33.28
C SER A 471 -42.76 6.18 -32.72
N TRP A 472 -41.56 6.56 -33.14
CA TRP A 472 -40.31 5.89 -32.73
C TRP A 472 -40.12 5.85 -31.21
N HIS A 473 -40.55 6.92 -30.52
CA HIS A 473 -40.38 7.05 -29.08
C HIS A 473 -41.28 6.08 -28.29
N MET A 474 -42.43 5.71 -28.85
CA MET A 474 -43.30 4.68 -28.28
C MET A 474 -42.64 3.30 -28.37
N ALA A 475 -42.00 2.97 -29.50
CA ALA A 475 -41.24 1.73 -29.63
C ALA A 475 -40.03 1.67 -28.70
N ALA A 476 -39.34 2.80 -28.51
CA ALA A 476 -38.25 2.91 -27.54
C ALA A 476 -38.71 2.64 -26.10
N ILE A 477 -39.83 3.23 -25.68
CA ILE A 477 -40.40 2.99 -24.36
C ILE A 477 -40.90 1.54 -24.23
N ALA A 478 -41.59 1.01 -25.24
CA ALA A 478 -42.13 -0.35 -25.21
C ALA A 478 -41.01 -1.41 -25.11
N SER A 479 -39.92 -1.25 -25.86
CA SER A 479 -38.76 -2.14 -25.78
C SER A 479 -38.08 -2.07 -24.41
N LEU A 480 -37.85 -0.86 -23.88
CA LEU A 480 -37.28 -0.69 -22.54
C LEU A 480 -38.20 -1.26 -21.44
N ALA A 481 -39.52 -1.04 -21.55
CA ALA A 481 -40.50 -1.55 -20.60
C ALA A 481 -40.54 -3.09 -20.62
N ALA A 482 -40.51 -3.71 -21.80
CA ALA A 482 -40.42 -5.17 -21.94
C ALA A 482 -39.15 -5.72 -21.29
N ASN A 483 -38.02 -5.03 -21.47
CA ASN A 483 -36.75 -5.38 -20.85
C ASN A 483 -36.82 -5.33 -19.32
N VAL A 484 -37.21 -4.18 -18.76
CA VAL A 484 -37.32 -3.99 -17.31
C VAL A 484 -38.31 -4.98 -16.71
N LEU A 485 -39.49 -5.16 -17.31
CA LEU A 485 -40.52 -6.07 -16.82
C LEU A 485 -40.00 -7.52 -16.77
N MET A 486 -39.44 -8.02 -17.87
CA MET A 486 -38.94 -9.40 -17.94
C MET A 486 -37.71 -9.60 -17.05
N PHE A 487 -36.81 -8.61 -16.99
CA PHE A 487 -35.68 -8.63 -16.08
C PHE A 487 -36.15 -8.73 -14.63
N THR A 488 -37.12 -7.90 -14.25
CA THR A 488 -37.62 -7.87 -12.89
C THR A 488 -38.39 -9.12 -12.51
N LEU A 489 -39.36 -9.54 -13.31
CA LEU A 489 -40.19 -10.72 -13.01
C LEU A 489 -39.33 -11.97 -12.87
N ILE A 490 -38.45 -12.25 -13.83
CA ILE A 490 -37.63 -13.46 -13.78
C ILE A 490 -36.61 -13.39 -12.65
N SER A 491 -36.03 -12.22 -12.35
CA SER A 491 -35.12 -12.08 -11.21
C SER A 491 -35.81 -12.34 -9.87
N LEU A 492 -37.08 -11.94 -9.72
CA LEU A 492 -37.85 -12.18 -8.49
C LEU A 492 -38.27 -13.64 -8.31
N PHE A 493 -38.56 -14.34 -9.42
CA PHE A 493 -39.02 -15.73 -9.39
C PHE A 493 -37.89 -16.77 -9.49
N THR A 494 -36.64 -16.37 -9.64
CA THR A 494 -35.50 -17.31 -9.73
C THR A 494 -34.42 -16.98 -8.72
N ASN A 495 -33.75 -18.01 -8.20
CA ASN A 495 -32.70 -17.84 -7.20
C ASN A 495 -31.34 -17.56 -7.85
N ALA A 496 -30.59 -16.61 -7.29
CA ALA A 496 -29.19 -16.38 -7.63
C ALA A 496 -28.30 -17.50 -7.07
N SER A 497 -27.23 -17.84 -7.78
CA SER A 497 -26.22 -18.77 -7.26
C SER A 497 -25.36 -18.09 -6.17
N SER A 498 -24.69 -18.88 -5.33
CA SER A 498 -23.78 -18.33 -4.30
C SER A 498 -22.64 -17.50 -4.88
N GLU A 499 -22.08 -17.94 -6.01
CA GLU A 499 -21.03 -17.22 -6.74
C GLU A 499 -21.53 -15.89 -7.31
N GLU A 500 -22.77 -15.87 -7.80
CA GLU A 500 -23.44 -14.68 -8.32
C GLU A 500 -23.79 -13.69 -7.21
N ALA A 501 -24.28 -14.18 -6.06
CA ALA A 501 -24.52 -13.35 -4.89
C ALA A 501 -23.22 -12.69 -4.40
N SER A 502 -22.11 -13.44 -4.37
CA SER A 502 -20.79 -12.90 -4.02
C SER A 502 -20.31 -11.85 -5.04
N ALA A 503 -20.56 -12.05 -6.34
CA ALA A 503 -20.23 -11.06 -7.37
C ALA A 503 -21.09 -9.80 -7.28
N ALA A 504 -22.37 -9.96 -6.91
CA ALA A 504 -23.30 -8.86 -6.68
C ALA A 504 -22.86 -8.00 -5.50
N GLU A 505 -22.48 -8.62 -4.38
CA GLU A 505 -21.93 -7.95 -3.20
C GLU A 505 -20.62 -7.21 -3.52
N ALA A 506 -19.77 -7.79 -4.36
CA ALA A 506 -18.52 -7.18 -4.82
C ALA A 506 -18.72 -5.93 -5.71
N CYS A 507 -19.88 -5.80 -6.35
CA CYS A 507 -20.25 -4.64 -7.17
C CYS A 507 -21.08 -3.59 -6.41
N ALA A 508 -21.64 -3.94 -5.25
CA ALA A 508 -22.46 -3.02 -4.46
C ALA A 508 -21.61 -1.85 -3.93
N VAL A 509 -22.20 -0.65 -3.96
CA VAL A 509 -21.51 0.63 -3.69
C VAL A 509 -20.86 0.69 -2.29
N ASP A 510 -21.39 -0.07 -1.32
CA ASP A 510 -21.04 0.04 0.11
C ASP A 510 -20.25 -1.13 0.70
N ASN A 511 -19.88 -2.16 -0.08
CA ASN A 511 -19.21 -3.34 0.51
C ASN A 511 -17.68 -3.29 0.40
N VAL A 512 -17.02 -3.23 1.56
CA VAL A 512 -15.62 -3.63 1.72
C VAL A 512 -15.62 -5.16 1.68
N ARG A 513 -15.20 -5.74 0.55
CA ARG A 513 -15.04 -7.19 0.43
C ARG A 513 -14.12 -7.68 1.55
N ARG A 514 -14.61 -8.63 2.35
CA ARG A 514 -13.83 -9.34 3.36
C ARG A 514 -13.03 -10.45 2.65
N PRO A 515 -11.71 -10.30 2.44
CA PRO A 515 -10.89 -11.36 1.87
C PRO A 515 -10.96 -12.60 2.76
N GLN A 516 -11.34 -13.73 2.18
CA GLN A 516 -11.42 -15.01 2.89
C GLN A 516 -10.04 -15.67 2.91
N ARG A 517 -9.56 -16.08 4.09
CA ARG A 517 -8.33 -16.88 4.23
C ARG A 517 -8.56 -18.30 3.69
N ARG A 518 -8.18 -18.54 2.43
CA ARG A 518 -8.21 -19.87 1.82
C ARG A 518 -6.78 -20.28 1.43
N GLU A 519 -6.38 -21.48 1.83
CA GLU A 519 -5.06 -22.03 1.45
C GLU A 519 -5.02 -22.46 0.00
N LEU A 520 -3.88 -22.28 -0.65
CA LEU A 520 -3.65 -22.73 -2.03
C LEU A 520 -3.03 -24.12 -2.07
N HIS A 521 -3.36 -24.88 -3.12
CA HIS A 521 -2.67 -26.15 -3.39
C HIS A 521 -1.21 -25.93 -3.76
N ALA A 522 -0.91 -24.85 -4.51
CA ALA A 522 0.45 -24.50 -4.90
C ALA A 522 1.19 -23.82 -3.75
N ALA A 523 2.38 -24.32 -3.42
CA ALA A 523 3.21 -23.90 -2.30
C ALA A 523 4.40 -23.00 -2.68
N SER A 524 4.60 -22.73 -3.97
CA SER A 524 5.70 -21.90 -4.47
C SER A 524 5.39 -21.24 -5.83
N PRO A 525 6.05 -20.13 -6.20
CA PRO A 525 5.91 -19.51 -7.52
C PRO A 525 6.26 -20.46 -8.69
N GLN A 526 7.19 -21.40 -8.48
CA GLN A 526 7.55 -22.41 -9.47
C GLN A 526 6.39 -23.37 -9.76
N GLU A 527 5.65 -23.77 -8.72
CA GLU A 527 4.45 -24.59 -8.88
C GLU A 527 3.34 -23.82 -9.61
N PHE A 528 3.20 -22.51 -9.36
CA PHE A 528 2.27 -21.67 -10.12
C PHE A 528 2.62 -21.69 -11.62
N ALA A 529 3.88 -21.47 -11.97
CA ALA A 529 4.33 -21.50 -13.36
C ALA A 529 4.08 -22.87 -14.00
N THR A 530 4.29 -23.95 -13.24
CA THR A 530 4.07 -25.33 -13.71
C THR A 530 2.58 -25.62 -13.95
N GLN A 531 1.70 -25.21 -13.04
CA GLN A 531 0.26 -25.42 -13.18
C GLN A 531 -0.34 -24.57 -14.30
N LEU A 532 0.11 -23.32 -14.44
CA LEU A 532 -0.30 -22.41 -15.52
C LEU A 532 0.33 -22.74 -16.89
N ALA A 533 1.38 -23.55 -16.95
CA ALA A 533 1.98 -23.97 -18.20
C ALA A 533 1.02 -24.81 -19.07
N LYS A 534 0.05 -25.51 -18.45
CA LYS A 534 -0.96 -26.30 -19.17
C LYS A 534 -1.84 -25.43 -20.09
N PRO A 535 -2.49 -24.35 -19.61
CA PRO A 535 -3.30 -23.49 -20.46
C PRO A 535 -2.52 -22.43 -21.27
N LEU A 536 -1.41 -21.91 -20.75
CA LEU A 536 -0.70 -20.75 -21.36
C LEU A 536 0.54 -21.15 -22.18
N GLY A 537 1.06 -22.35 -21.97
CA GLY A 537 2.39 -22.76 -22.42
C GLY A 537 3.50 -22.33 -21.45
N ALA A 538 4.55 -23.14 -21.34
CA ALA A 538 5.60 -23.00 -20.31
C ALA A 538 6.28 -21.61 -20.32
N LYS A 539 6.64 -21.09 -21.49
CA LYS A 539 7.30 -19.77 -21.60
C LYS A 539 6.40 -18.61 -21.18
N ALA A 540 5.10 -18.69 -21.50
CA ALA A 540 4.15 -17.63 -21.16
C ALA A 540 3.81 -17.66 -19.66
N ALA A 541 3.60 -18.85 -19.10
CA ALA A 541 3.36 -19.05 -17.68
C ALA A 541 4.53 -18.54 -16.82
N GLN A 542 5.77 -18.89 -17.18
CA GLN A 542 6.97 -18.42 -16.48
C GLN A 542 7.05 -16.88 -16.49
N LYS A 543 6.87 -16.27 -17.67
CA LYS A 543 6.94 -14.82 -17.84
C LYS A 543 5.87 -14.10 -17.01
N GLU A 544 4.67 -14.67 -16.93
CA GLU A 544 3.55 -14.09 -16.18
C GLU A 544 3.78 -14.13 -14.67
N VAL A 545 4.27 -15.27 -14.15
CA VAL A 545 4.63 -15.40 -12.73
C VAL A 545 5.78 -14.47 -12.36
N GLU A 546 6.84 -14.41 -13.17
CA GLU A 546 7.95 -13.47 -12.96
C GLU A 546 7.50 -12.02 -12.98
N GLN A 547 6.57 -11.66 -13.88
CA GLN A 547 6.01 -10.32 -13.93
C GLN A 547 5.21 -10.01 -12.67
N ALA A 548 4.37 -10.93 -12.20
CA ALA A 548 3.58 -10.75 -10.99
C ALA A 548 4.46 -10.65 -9.74
N LEU A 549 5.56 -11.41 -9.66
CA LEU A 549 6.56 -11.29 -8.59
C LEU A 549 7.25 -9.92 -8.59
N ARG A 550 7.68 -9.43 -9.76
CA ARG A 550 8.25 -8.08 -9.91
C ARG A 550 7.25 -7.00 -9.50
N ASP A 551 6.00 -7.14 -9.91
CA ASP A 551 4.93 -6.19 -9.59
C ASP A 551 4.63 -6.14 -8.08
N LEU A 552 4.85 -7.24 -7.35
CA LEU A 552 4.62 -7.37 -5.91
C LEU A 552 5.88 -7.19 -5.06
N TYR A 553 7.05 -7.01 -5.69
CA TYR A 553 8.37 -7.01 -5.03
C TYR A 553 8.62 -8.27 -4.18
N LEU A 554 8.15 -9.43 -4.66
CA LEU A 554 8.33 -10.72 -3.99
C LEU A 554 9.52 -11.50 -4.59
N PRO A 555 10.29 -12.24 -3.76
CA PRO A 555 11.38 -13.07 -4.26
C PRO A 555 10.85 -14.37 -4.90
N PHE A 556 11.69 -15.02 -5.72
CA PHE A 556 11.29 -16.18 -6.52
C PHE A 556 11.13 -17.47 -5.69
N ASP A 557 11.64 -17.49 -4.45
CA ASP A 557 11.57 -18.60 -3.49
C ASP A 557 10.51 -18.39 -2.39
N GLU A 558 9.58 -17.46 -2.59
CA GLU A 558 8.52 -17.12 -1.64
C GLU A 558 7.64 -18.34 -1.29
N ARG A 559 7.39 -18.53 0.01
CA ARG A 559 6.58 -19.66 0.54
C ARG A 559 5.47 -19.22 1.49
N ARG A 560 5.40 -17.93 1.84
CA ARG A 560 4.39 -17.44 2.79
C ARG A 560 2.99 -17.55 2.20
N PRO A 561 2.04 -18.19 2.89
CA PRO A 561 0.66 -18.36 2.40
C PRO A 561 0.00 -17.05 1.99
N TYR A 562 0.24 -15.96 2.74
CA TYR A 562 -0.24 -14.63 2.40
C TYR A 562 0.35 -14.10 1.08
N ALA A 563 1.66 -14.20 0.90
CA ALA A 563 2.34 -13.73 -0.30
C ALA A 563 1.91 -14.51 -1.56
N LEU A 564 1.71 -15.83 -1.43
CA LEU A 564 1.20 -16.68 -2.51
C LEU A 564 -0.25 -16.35 -2.89
N ARG A 565 -1.11 -16.00 -1.92
CA ARG A 565 -2.46 -15.49 -2.19
C ARG A 565 -2.42 -14.18 -2.99
N ARG A 566 -1.59 -13.23 -2.58
CA ARG A 566 -1.37 -11.98 -3.34
C ARG A 566 -0.81 -12.23 -4.74
N LEU A 567 0.10 -13.20 -4.88
CA LEU A 567 0.65 -13.61 -6.17
C LEU A 567 -0.45 -14.17 -7.08
N ARG A 568 -1.32 -15.05 -6.57
CA ARG A 568 -2.49 -15.57 -7.30
C ARG A 568 -3.40 -14.44 -7.77
N ASP A 569 -3.78 -13.54 -6.86
CA ASP A 569 -4.66 -12.43 -7.19
C ASP A 569 -4.03 -11.49 -8.23
N ARG A 570 -2.71 -11.27 -8.15
CA ARG A 570 -1.99 -10.49 -9.15
C ARG A 570 -1.94 -11.18 -10.50
N ILE A 571 -1.72 -12.49 -10.54
CA ILE A 571 -1.75 -13.28 -11.78
C ILE A 571 -3.16 -13.26 -12.38
N GLU A 572 -4.21 -13.44 -11.58
CA GLU A 572 -5.60 -13.34 -12.03
C GLU A 572 -5.88 -11.96 -12.64
N ALA A 573 -5.45 -10.89 -11.98
CA ALA A 573 -5.57 -9.52 -12.50
C ALA A 573 -4.77 -9.31 -13.80
N ASN A 574 -3.57 -9.88 -13.90
CA ASN A 574 -2.75 -9.75 -15.11
C ASN A 574 -3.36 -10.52 -16.29
N LEU A 575 -3.79 -11.76 -16.07
CA LEU A 575 -4.47 -12.59 -17.07
C LEU A 575 -5.80 -11.95 -17.49
N SER A 576 -6.55 -11.35 -16.55
CA SER A 576 -7.81 -10.64 -16.85
C SER A 576 -7.59 -9.53 -17.87
N GLY A 577 -6.48 -8.79 -17.78
CA GLY A 577 -6.12 -7.76 -18.77
C GLY A 577 -5.69 -8.31 -20.14
N LEU A 578 -5.33 -9.59 -20.25
CA LEU A 578 -4.90 -10.22 -21.50
C LEU A 578 -6.05 -10.92 -22.24
N MET A 579 -6.91 -11.62 -21.50
CA MET A 579 -7.91 -12.55 -22.05
C MET A 579 -9.32 -12.33 -21.51
N GLY A 580 -9.53 -11.25 -20.75
CA GLY A 580 -10.80 -10.92 -20.13
C GLY A 580 -10.97 -11.59 -18.75
N PRO A 581 -11.77 -10.99 -17.86
CA PRO A 581 -11.89 -11.44 -16.46
C PRO A 581 -12.49 -12.84 -16.34
N SER A 582 -13.48 -13.17 -17.18
CA SER A 582 -14.12 -14.48 -17.15
C SER A 582 -13.14 -15.61 -17.45
N VAL A 583 -12.34 -15.47 -18.52
CA VAL A 583 -11.40 -16.52 -18.95
C VAL A 583 -10.24 -16.62 -17.97
N ALA A 584 -9.75 -15.47 -17.49
CA ALA A 584 -8.66 -15.44 -16.53
C ALA A 584 -9.05 -16.06 -15.19
N GLN A 585 -10.26 -15.78 -14.72
CA GLN A 585 -10.77 -16.35 -13.49
C GLN A 585 -11.00 -17.85 -13.63
N ASP A 586 -11.67 -18.31 -14.68
CA ASP A 586 -11.86 -19.75 -14.94
C ASP A 586 -10.51 -20.48 -14.97
N MET A 587 -9.50 -19.85 -15.59
CA MET A 587 -8.14 -20.38 -15.63
C MET A 587 -7.49 -20.44 -14.24
N VAL A 588 -7.55 -19.37 -13.46
CA VAL A 588 -6.93 -19.34 -12.11
C VAL A 588 -7.68 -20.26 -11.15
N GLU A 589 -9.00 -20.36 -11.21
CA GLU A 589 -9.77 -21.29 -10.37
C GLU A 589 -9.49 -22.74 -10.72
N THR A 590 -9.38 -23.06 -12.01
CA THR A 590 -9.13 -24.44 -12.47
C THR A 590 -7.68 -24.87 -12.22
N PHE A 591 -6.71 -23.99 -12.50
CA PHE A 591 -5.29 -24.34 -12.47
C PHE A 591 -4.56 -23.91 -11.20
N LEU A 592 -5.07 -22.95 -10.42
CA LEU A 592 -4.54 -22.56 -9.11
C LEU A 592 -5.63 -22.64 -8.02
N PRO A 593 -6.20 -23.83 -7.78
CA PRO A 593 -7.32 -24.00 -6.85
C PRO A 593 -6.89 -23.81 -5.40
N TYR A 594 -7.85 -23.35 -4.59
CA TYR A 594 -7.75 -23.42 -3.14
C TYR A 594 -7.89 -24.87 -2.66
N LYS A 595 -7.21 -25.25 -1.58
CA LYS A 595 -7.41 -26.53 -0.90
C LYS A 595 -8.84 -26.62 -0.38
N ALA A 596 -9.50 -27.75 -0.63
CA ALA A 596 -10.80 -28.05 -0.04
C ALA A 596 -10.62 -28.36 1.47
N GLY A 597 -10.76 -27.33 2.32
CA GLY A 597 -10.87 -27.47 3.77
C GLY A 597 -12.35 -27.40 4.17
N GLY A 598 -12.78 -28.31 5.06
CA GLY A 598 -14.19 -28.52 5.43
C GLY A 598 -14.96 -27.26 5.82
N GLU A 599 -16.26 -27.31 5.55
CA GLU A 599 -17.28 -26.24 5.51
C GLU A 599 -17.36 -25.18 6.63
N ASN A 600 -16.46 -25.03 7.60
CA ASN A 600 -16.79 -24.26 8.81
C ASN A 600 -15.87 -23.16 9.35
N TYR A 601 -14.78 -22.74 8.69
CA TYR A 601 -14.00 -21.62 9.27
C TYR A 601 -13.47 -20.65 8.21
N VAL A 602 -14.22 -19.56 8.00
CA VAL A 602 -13.80 -18.39 7.21
C VAL A 602 -13.26 -17.35 8.17
N THR A 603 -11.94 -17.18 8.23
CA THR A 603 -11.28 -16.13 9.02
C THR A 603 -10.94 -14.95 8.11
N GLU A 604 -11.12 -13.71 8.59
CA GLU A 604 -10.83 -12.50 7.83
C GLU A 604 -9.32 -12.23 7.75
N ASP A 605 -8.82 -11.82 6.58
CA ASP A 605 -7.41 -11.40 6.40
C ASP A 605 -7.24 -9.93 6.84
N ILE A 606 -6.96 -9.74 8.13
CA ILE A 606 -6.82 -8.43 8.78
C ILE A 606 -5.72 -7.59 8.11
N HIS A 607 -4.60 -8.21 7.68
CA HIS A 607 -3.49 -7.53 7.01
C HIS A 607 -3.88 -6.97 5.64
N PHE A 608 -4.65 -7.72 4.86
CA PHE A 608 -5.16 -7.22 3.60
C PHE A 608 -6.13 -6.04 3.80
N ILE A 609 -7.05 -6.16 4.76
CA ILE A 609 -7.99 -5.08 5.10
C ILE A 609 -7.23 -3.83 5.58
N GLU A 610 -6.19 -4.02 6.38
CA GLU A 610 -5.31 -2.95 6.88
C GLU A 610 -4.60 -2.21 5.75
N SER A 611 -3.89 -2.93 4.88
CA SER A 611 -3.19 -2.31 3.74
C SER A 611 -4.13 -1.54 2.81
N ARG A 612 -5.36 -2.03 2.62
CA ARG A 612 -6.39 -1.35 1.82
C ARG A 612 -6.91 -0.09 2.50
N LEU A 613 -7.13 -0.10 3.81
CA LEU A 613 -7.58 1.08 4.56
C LEU A 613 -6.51 2.18 4.55
N GLU A 614 -5.24 1.78 4.65
CA GLU A 614 -4.08 2.67 4.52
C GLU A 614 -4.05 3.37 3.14
N ASP A 615 -4.38 2.65 2.06
CA ASP A 615 -4.55 3.22 0.71
C ASP A 615 -5.73 4.22 0.61
N TYR A 616 -6.78 4.07 1.42
CA TYR A 616 -7.95 4.96 1.45
C TYR A 616 -7.79 6.19 2.38
N HIS A 617 -6.64 6.34 3.06
CA HIS A 617 -6.36 7.38 4.04
C HIS A 617 -6.75 8.81 3.61
N SER A 618 -6.55 9.16 2.33
CA SER A 618 -6.86 10.51 1.81
C SER A 618 -8.34 10.78 1.48
N ARG A 619 -9.22 9.78 1.63
CA ARG A 619 -10.64 9.86 1.24
C ARG A 619 -11.62 9.64 2.39
N LEU A 620 -11.13 9.23 3.56
CA LEU A 620 -11.98 9.08 4.75
C LEU A 620 -12.25 10.48 5.32
N THR A 621 -13.52 10.80 5.54
CA THR A 621 -13.96 12.09 6.11
C THR A 621 -14.87 11.86 7.31
N GLY A 622 -14.83 12.77 8.29
CA GLY A 622 -15.63 12.68 9.51
C GLY A 622 -15.20 11.53 10.42
N LEU A 623 -16.17 10.82 11.00
CA LEU A 623 -15.94 9.76 11.99
C LEU A 623 -15.02 8.63 11.49
N ALA A 624 -15.05 8.33 10.19
CA ALA A 624 -14.20 7.30 9.60
C ALA A 624 -12.70 7.67 9.62
N ALA A 625 -12.38 8.96 9.52
CA ALA A 625 -10.99 9.43 9.64
C ALA A 625 -10.51 9.39 11.10
N GLU A 626 -11.39 9.72 12.06
CA GLU A 626 -11.08 9.60 13.49
C GLU A 626 -10.90 8.14 13.91
N LEU A 627 -11.72 7.22 13.40
CA LEU A 627 -11.57 5.79 13.66
C LEU A 627 -10.24 5.24 13.12
N ASP A 628 -9.83 5.68 11.92
CA ASP A 628 -8.53 5.33 11.34
C ASP A 628 -7.35 5.91 12.14
N ALA A 629 -7.48 7.16 12.62
CA ALA A 629 -6.48 7.77 13.49
C ALA A 629 -6.34 7.02 14.83
N LEU A 630 -7.46 6.67 15.47
CA LEU A 630 -7.49 5.89 16.71
C LEU A 630 -6.89 4.50 16.49
N ARG A 631 -7.24 3.83 15.40
CA ARG A 631 -6.67 2.53 15.04
C ARG A 631 -5.15 2.61 14.87
N ARG A 632 -4.64 3.59 14.13
CA ARG A 632 -3.19 3.79 13.94
C ARG A 632 -2.49 4.09 15.26
N TYR A 633 -3.10 4.91 16.11
CA TYR A 633 -2.59 5.16 17.45
C TYR A 633 -2.46 3.87 18.27
N HIS A 634 -3.48 3.01 18.29
CA HIS A 634 -3.39 1.70 18.96
C HIS A 634 -2.32 0.79 18.36
N ARG A 635 -2.22 0.73 17.03
CA ARG A 635 -1.19 -0.09 16.36
C ARG A 635 0.22 0.38 16.68
N GLN A 636 0.44 1.70 16.62
CA GLN A 636 1.74 2.28 16.96
C GLN A 636 2.08 2.08 18.43
N THR A 637 1.07 2.18 19.31
CA THR A 637 1.23 1.83 20.73
C THR A 637 1.74 0.40 20.87
N LEU A 638 1.10 -0.58 20.22
CA LEU A 638 1.54 -1.99 20.27
C LEU A 638 2.92 -2.21 19.63
N GLN A 639 3.25 -1.45 18.58
CA GLN A 639 4.54 -1.53 17.89
C GLN A 639 5.70 -0.99 18.73
N GLU A 640 5.45 0.06 19.52
CA GLU A 640 6.41 0.75 20.38
C GLU A 640 6.40 0.26 21.83
N LEU A 641 5.57 -0.73 22.18
CA LEU A 641 5.59 -1.35 23.50
C LEU A 641 7.00 -1.91 23.80
N PRO A 642 7.54 -1.66 25.01
CA PRO A 642 8.87 -2.13 25.40
C PRO A 642 8.93 -3.64 25.70
N MET A 643 7.79 -4.34 25.62
CA MET A 643 7.71 -5.80 25.73
C MET A 643 7.55 -6.41 24.34
N GLY A 644 8.12 -7.59 24.13
CA GLY A 644 7.90 -8.35 22.92
C GLY A 644 6.44 -8.75 22.79
N VAL A 645 5.76 -8.34 21.72
CA VAL A 645 4.38 -8.71 21.41
C VAL A 645 4.35 -9.50 20.10
N CYS A 646 3.78 -10.71 20.18
CA CYS A 646 3.48 -11.54 19.03
C CYS A 646 2.00 -11.93 19.03
N SER A 647 1.27 -11.60 17.98
CA SER A 647 -0.12 -12.05 17.81
C SER A 647 -0.18 -13.18 16.79
N LEU A 648 -0.94 -14.22 17.09
CA LEU A 648 -1.13 -15.42 16.29
C LEU A 648 -2.61 -15.58 15.95
N ALA A 649 -2.86 -16.02 14.72
CA ALA A 649 -4.16 -16.54 14.32
C ALA A 649 -4.39 -17.96 14.89
N LYS A 650 -5.61 -18.47 14.76
CA LYS A 650 -6.00 -19.81 15.22
C LYS A 650 -5.18 -20.95 14.57
N ASP A 651 -4.69 -20.73 13.34
CA ASP A 651 -3.81 -21.65 12.61
C ASP A 651 -2.31 -21.43 12.90
N GLN A 652 -1.99 -20.62 13.93
CA GLN A 652 -0.64 -20.21 14.32
C GLN A 652 0.11 -19.42 13.22
N GLU A 653 -0.60 -18.77 12.29
CA GLU A 653 -0.02 -17.73 11.42
C GLU A 653 0.31 -16.47 12.25
N ILE A 654 1.54 -15.96 12.10
CA ILE A 654 2.03 -14.78 12.81
C ILE A 654 1.38 -13.53 12.20
N LEU A 655 0.52 -12.87 12.97
CA LEU A 655 -0.17 -11.64 12.61
C LEU A 655 0.61 -10.39 13.03
N MET A 656 1.29 -10.42 14.17
CA MET A 656 2.06 -9.27 14.64
C MET A 656 3.40 -9.72 15.19
N TRP A 657 4.42 -8.92 14.91
CA TRP A 657 5.76 -9.04 15.45
C TRP A 657 6.25 -7.61 15.70
N ASN A 658 6.17 -7.16 16.95
CA ASN A 658 6.47 -5.76 17.29
C ASN A 658 7.98 -5.48 17.32
N LYS A 659 8.36 -4.20 17.50
CA LYS A 659 9.76 -3.79 17.46
C LYS A 659 10.60 -4.46 18.56
N ALA A 660 10.05 -4.57 19.78
CA ALA A 660 10.71 -5.27 20.88
C ALA A 660 10.96 -6.75 20.55
N MET A 661 10.04 -7.45 19.85
CA MET A 661 10.30 -8.80 19.35
C MET A 661 11.41 -8.84 18.30
N GLU A 662 11.51 -7.86 17.41
CA GLU A 662 12.61 -7.78 16.43
C GLU A 662 13.97 -7.64 17.13
N GLU A 663 14.05 -6.76 18.14
CA GLU A 663 15.26 -6.50 18.92
C GLU A 663 15.64 -7.72 19.79
N LEU A 664 14.66 -8.36 20.41
CA LEU A 664 14.84 -9.54 21.28
C LEU A 664 15.27 -10.78 20.48
N THR A 665 14.65 -11.01 19.32
CA THR A 665 14.89 -12.23 18.53
C THR A 665 15.95 -12.08 17.43
N GLY A 666 16.28 -10.84 17.04
CA GLY A 666 17.10 -10.55 15.86
C GLY A 666 16.39 -10.84 14.51
N ILE A 667 15.10 -11.19 14.53
CA ILE A 667 14.32 -11.53 13.35
C ILE A 667 13.43 -10.33 12.97
N ALA A 668 13.68 -9.76 11.80
CA ALA A 668 12.85 -8.68 11.26
C ALA A 668 11.42 -9.15 10.98
N ALA A 669 10.42 -8.38 11.41
CA ALA A 669 8.98 -8.64 11.29
C ALA A 669 8.57 -8.94 9.85
N GLN A 670 9.16 -8.23 8.87
CA GLN A 670 8.87 -8.43 7.44
C GLN A 670 9.16 -9.85 6.94
N ARG A 671 9.99 -10.64 7.64
CA ARG A 671 10.30 -12.03 7.28
C ARG A 671 9.31 -13.03 7.87
N VAL A 672 8.76 -12.74 9.05
CA VAL A 672 7.96 -13.68 9.85
C VAL A 672 6.47 -13.39 9.84
N VAL A 673 6.04 -12.14 9.70
CA VAL A 673 4.63 -11.79 9.60
C VAL A 673 4.02 -12.44 8.34
N GLY A 674 2.90 -13.15 8.51
CA GLY A 674 2.24 -13.97 7.49
C GLY A 674 2.88 -15.35 7.24
N SER A 675 3.86 -15.75 8.07
CA SER A 675 4.37 -17.13 8.13
C SER A 675 3.75 -17.89 9.30
N ARG A 676 3.86 -19.22 9.31
CA ARG A 676 3.41 -20.03 10.45
C ARG A 676 4.51 -20.05 11.52
N LEU A 677 4.11 -20.06 12.79
CA LEU A 677 5.04 -20.14 13.93
C LEU A 677 6.03 -21.32 13.80
N SER A 678 5.60 -22.44 13.24
CA SER A 678 6.43 -23.63 13.03
C SER A 678 7.61 -23.44 12.06
N THR A 679 7.61 -22.36 11.28
CA THR A 679 8.67 -22.00 10.32
C THR A 679 9.77 -21.13 10.93
N LEU A 680 9.61 -20.69 12.18
CA LEU A 680 10.66 -19.99 12.92
C LEU A 680 11.89 -20.88 13.15
N SER A 681 13.05 -20.24 13.26
CA SER A 681 14.29 -20.91 13.66
C SER A 681 14.31 -21.19 15.17
N GLU A 682 15.04 -22.24 15.57
CA GLU A 682 15.39 -22.44 16.98
C GLU A 682 16.31 -21.31 17.48
N PRO A 683 16.28 -20.96 18.77
CA PRO A 683 15.51 -21.59 19.86
C PRO A 683 14.10 -21.03 20.07
N TRP A 684 13.70 -19.99 19.32
CA TRP A 684 12.42 -19.29 19.48
C TRP A 684 11.21 -20.15 19.13
N LYS A 685 11.35 -21.02 18.12
CA LYS A 685 10.32 -21.99 17.76
C LYS A 685 9.99 -22.90 18.93
N GLY A 686 10.98 -23.58 19.51
CA GLY A 686 10.78 -24.50 20.62
C GLY A 686 10.14 -23.83 21.84
N LEU A 687 10.63 -22.64 22.20
CA LEU A 687 10.13 -21.88 23.34
C LEU A 687 8.66 -21.43 23.16
N LEU A 688 8.33 -20.76 22.05
CA LEU A 688 6.99 -20.24 21.83
C LEU A 688 5.98 -21.36 21.58
N GLN A 689 6.34 -22.37 20.79
CA GLN A 689 5.45 -23.50 20.53
C GLN A 689 5.20 -24.34 21.79
N GLY A 690 6.26 -24.60 22.57
CA GLY A 690 6.13 -25.28 23.86
C GLY A 690 5.24 -24.51 24.86
N PHE A 691 5.33 -23.18 24.88
CA PHE A 691 4.49 -22.36 25.75
C PHE A 691 3.01 -22.34 25.33
N ILE A 692 2.73 -22.35 24.02
CA ILE A 692 1.35 -22.41 23.51
C ILE A 692 0.68 -23.71 23.94
N ASP A 693 1.39 -24.84 23.86
CA ASP A 693 0.86 -26.18 24.14
C ASP A 693 0.66 -26.45 25.65
N LEU A 694 1.35 -25.71 26.53
CA LEU A 694 1.13 -25.77 27.98
C LEU A 694 -0.23 -25.20 28.38
N PRO A 695 -0.86 -25.63 29.49
CA PRO A 695 -2.12 -25.04 29.95
C PRO A 695 -1.92 -23.68 30.64
N ASP A 696 -0.73 -23.40 31.18
CA ASP A 696 -0.44 -22.19 31.95
C ASP A 696 -0.46 -20.93 31.09
N GLU A 697 -1.16 -19.89 31.57
CA GLU A 697 -1.21 -18.58 30.90
C GLU A 697 0.07 -17.76 31.10
N HIS A 698 0.90 -18.13 32.07
CA HIS A 698 2.07 -17.39 32.52
C HIS A 698 3.22 -18.34 32.83
N LEU A 699 4.38 -18.11 32.22
CA LEU A 699 5.63 -18.75 32.59
C LEU A 699 6.63 -17.69 33.04
N HIS A 700 7.10 -17.82 34.28
CA HIS A 700 8.07 -16.90 34.85
C HIS A 700 9.49 -17.45 34.79
N LYS A 701 10.47 -16.55 34.70
CA LYS A 701 11.91 -16.83 34.83
C LYS A 701 12.40 -17.99 33.94
N GLN A 702 11.93 -18.02 32.69
CA GLN A 702 12.44 -18.97 31.70
C GLN A 702 13.85 -18.55 31.27
N HIS A 703 14.78 -19.49 31.27
CA HIS A 703 16.15 -19.23 30.87
C HIS A 703 16.34 -19.65 29.41
N LEU A 704 16.85 -18.73 28.59
CA LEU A 704 17.15 -18.99 27.19
C LEU A 704 18.62 -18.66 26.93
N ALA A 705 19.39 -19.64 26.45
CA ALA A 705 20.77 -19.42 26.03
C ALA A 705 20.79 -18.84 24.60
N LEU A 706 21.23 -17.59 24.47
CA LEU A 706 21.37 -16.87 23.21
C LEU A 706 22.77 -16.26 23.14
N ASP A 707 23.52 -16.56 22.09
CA ASP A 707 24.86 -16.01 21.82
C ASP A 707 25.85 -16.10 23.01
N GLY A 708 25.75 -17.16 23.81
CA GLY A 708 26.61 -17.39 24.98
C GLY A 708 26.20 -16.61 26.25
N GLN A 709 25.09 -15.87 26.21
CA GLN A 709 24.49 -15.20 27.37
C GLN A 709 23.17 -15.87 27.76
N THR A 710 22.89 -15.96 29.07
CA THR A 710 21.62 -16.47 29.59
C THR A 710 20.64 -15.31 29.74
N ARG A 711 19.56 -15.33 28.96
CA ARG A 711 18.45 -14.39 29.09
C ARG A 711 17.36 -14.95 29.99
N TRP A 712 16.78 -14.07 30.82
CA TRP A 712 15.65 -14.39 31.68
C TRP A 712 14.38 -13.81 31.09
N LEU A 713 13.44 -14.66 30.72
CA LEU A 713 12.21 -14.27 30.03
C LEU A 713 10.97 -14.62 30.86
N ASN A 714 10.02 -13.69 30.89
CA ASN A 714 8.64 -13.96 31.25
C ASN A 714 7.80 -14.11 29.99
N LEU A 715 6.95 -15.12 29.95
CA LEU A 715 6.04 -15.40 28.84
C LEU A 715 4.61 -15.33 29.35
N HIS A 716 3.77 -14.54 28.68
CA HIS A 716 2.35 -14.43 28.97
C HIS A 716 1.57 -14.73 27.70
N LYS A 717 0.44 -15.44 27.83
CA LYS A 717 -0.47 -15.67 26.71
C LYS A 717 -1.91 -15.32 27.08
N ALA A 718 -2.59 -14.68 26.15
CA ALA A 718 -4.00 -14.31 26.28
C ALA A 718 -4.75 -14.67 25.01
N ALA A 719 -5.91 -15.30 25.15
CA ALA A 719 -6.82 -15.52 24.04
C ALA A 719 -7.63 -14.23 23.75
N ILE A 720 -7.72 -13.84 22.48
CA ILE A 720 -8.62 -12.77 22.03
C ILE A 720 -9.84 -13.42 21.40
N ASP A 721 -11.00 -13.26 22.04
CA ASP A 721 -12.29 -13.63 21.45
C ASP A 721 -12.84 -12.50 20.59
N GLU A 722 -13.17 -12.78 19.32
CA GLU A 722 -13.85 -11.82 18.45
C GLU A 722 -15.35 -11.69 18.81
N PRO A 723 -15.86 -10.48 19.15
CA PRO A 723 -17.25 -10.29 19.57
C PRO A 723 -18.31 -10.62 18.50
N LEU A 724 -17.93 -10.59 17.21
CA LEU A 724 -18.82 -10.75 16.05
C LEU A 724 -18.69 -12.13 15.36
N ALA A 725 -17.77 -12.98 15.80
CA ALA A 725 -17.53 -14.31 15.23
C ALA A 725 -17.20 -15.32 16.36
N PRO A 726 -18.22 -15.87 17.05
CA PRO A 726 -18.03 -16.83 18.13
C PRO A 726 -17.27 -18.07 17.64
N GLY A 727 -16.08 -18.34 18.20
CA GLY A 727 -15.21 -19.46 17.80
C GLY A 727 -13.94 -19.08 17.01
N ASN A 728 -13.73 -17.79 16.77
CA ASN A 728 -12.52 -17.23 16.16
C ASN A 728 -11.62 -16.58 17.23
N SER A 729 -10.97 -17.42 18.03
CA SER A 729 -10.03 -16.97 19.06
C SER A 729 -8.60 -16.87 18.52
N GLY A 730 -8.05 -15.66 18.50
CA GLY A 730 -6.63 -15.41 18.28
C GLY A 730 -5.84 -15.57 19.58
N LEU A 731 -4.51 -15.70 19.49
CA LEU A 731 -3.64 -15.75 20.67
C LEU A 731 -2.67 -14.56 20.64
N VAL A 732 -2.50 -13.87 21.76
CA VAL A 732 -1.43 -12.88 21.95
C VAL A 732 -0.43 -13.45 22.91
N LEU A 733 0.84 -13.42 22.51
CA LEU A 733 1.99 -13.76 23.31
C LEU A 733 2.73 -12.47 23.67
N LEU A 734 3.02 -12.30 24.96
CA LEU A 734 3.90 -11.25 25.48
C LEU A 734 5.17 -11.91 25.99
N VAL A 735 6.31 -11.32 25.64
CA VAL A 735 7.65 -11.75 26.05
C VAL A 735 8.34 -10.56 26.71
N GLU A 736 8.61 -10.68 27.99
CA GLU A 736 9.29 -9.64 28.79
C GLU A 736 10.70 -10.12 29.14
N ASP A 737 11.71 -9.32 28.83
CA ASP A 737 13.11 -9.60 29.17
C ASP A 737 13.43 -9.00 30.55
N LEU A 738 13.75 -9.87 31.51
CA LEU A 738 14.05 -9.51 32.90
C LEU A 738 15.54 -9.54 33.23
N THR A 739 16.40 -9.74 32.24
CA THR A 739 17.84 -10.00 32.45
C THR A 739 18.51 -8.91 33.29
N ASP A 740 18.28 -7.62 32.97
CA ASP A 740 18.90 -6.50 33.70
C ASP A 740 18.38 -6.38 35.14
N THR A 741 17.07 -6.50 35.33
CA THR A 741 16.42 -6.45 36.66
C THR A 741 16.95 -7.54 37.57
N GLN A 742 17.15 -8.76 37.07
CA GLN A 742 17.66 -9.87 37.87
C GLN A 742 19.12 -9.60 38.29
N MET A 743 19.95 -9.06 37.40
CA MET A 743 21.33 -8.68 37.74
C MET A 743 21.39 -7.56 38.79
N LEU A 744 20.46 -6.61 38.74
CA LEU A 744 20.33 -5.52 39.71
C LEU A 744 19.86 -6.01 41.08
N GLU A 745 18.87 -6.90 41.12
CA GLU A 745 18.36 -7.51 42.35
C GLU A 745 19.48 -8.23 43.11
N ASP A 746 20.28 -9.04 42.40
CA ASP A 746 21.40 -9.77 43.00
C ASP A 746 22.45 -8.82 43.60
N LYS A 747 22.74 -7.70 42.92
CA LYS A 747 23.65 -6.64 43.44
C LYS A 747 23.09 -5.95 44.68
N LEU A 748 21.79 -5.66 44.70
CA LEU A 748 21.11 -4.99 45.82
C LEU A 748 21.13 -5.84 47.09
N VAL A 749 20.83 -7.13 46.97
CA VAL A 749 20.84 -8.07 48.11
C VAL A 749 22.25 -8.16 48.73
N HIS A 750 23.30 -8.09 47.92
CA HIS A 750 24.68 -8.06 48.40
C HIS A 750 24.99 -6.77 49.16
N SER A 751 24.59 -5.61 48.63
CA SER A 751 24.79 -4.30 49.27
C SER A 751 24.02 -4.15 50.59
N GLU A 752 22.77 -4.62 50.67
CA GLU A 752 21.95 -4.53 51.88
C GLU A 752 22.57 -5.31 53.05
N ARG A 753 23.15 -6.49 52.77
CA ARG A 753 23.85 -7.31 53.76
C ARG A 753 25.04 -6.56 54.38
N LEU A 754 25.84 -5.87 53.56
CA LEU A 754 26.99 -5.10 54.02
C LEU A 754 26.56 -3.91 54.89
N ALA A 755 25.53 -3.17 54.47
CA ALA A 755 25.01 -2.03 55.23
C ALA A 755 24.42 -2.44 56.59
N SER A 756 23.77 -3.60 56.67
CA SER A 756 23.22 -4.13 57.92
C SER A 756 24.31 -4.46 58.94
N ILE A 757 25.41 -5.08 58.50
CA ILE A 757 26.58 -5.38 59.34
C ILE A 757 27.24 -4.08 59.83
N GLY A 758 27.34 -3.05 58.98
CA GLY A 758 27.90 -1.76 59.35
C GLY A 758 27.14 -1.04 60.47
N ARG A 759 25.79 -1.04 60.45
CA ARG A 759 24.96 -0.44 61.51
C ARG A 759 25.11 -1.15 62.86
N LEU A 760 25.13 -2.49 62.85
CA LEU A 760 25.29 -3.29 64.07
C LEU A 760 26.67 -3.03 64.70
N ALA A 761 27.72 -2.99 63.89
CA ALA A 761 29.08 -2.72 64.36
C ALA A 761 29.23 -1.32 65.00
N ALA A 762 28.60 -0.29 64.43
CA ALA A 762 28.63 1.07 64.99
C ALA A 762 27.91 1.18 66.34
N GLY A 763 26.75 0.53 66.50
CA GLY A 763 26.01 0.49 67.77
C GLY A 763 26.78 -0.24 68.86
N VAL A 764 27.31 -1.42 68.54
CA VAL A 764 28.12 -2.24 69.46
C VAL A 764 29.39 -1.50 69.89
N ALA A 765 30.03 -0.75 68.98
CA ALA A 765 31.23 0.01 69.30
C ALA A 765 30.97 1.12 70.33
N HIS A 766 29.85 1.83 70.23
CA HIS A 766 29.50 2.89 71.17
C HIS A 766 29.08 2.34 72.54
N GLU A 767 28.31 1.26 72.56
CA GLU A 767 27.83 0.65 73.81
C GLU A 767 28.93 -0.09 74.58
N ILE A 768 29.92 -0.67 73.90
CA ILE A 768 31.08 -1.32 74.54
C ILE A 768 32.16 -0.29 74.92
N GLY A 769 32.35 0.78 74.14
CA GLY A 769 33.37 1.80 74.42
C GLY A 769 33.16 2.56 75.74
N ASN A 770 31.90 2.85 76.09
CA ASN A 770 31.55 3.59 77.30
C ASN A 770 31.93 2.85 78.62
N PRO A 771 31.53 1.59 78.86
CA PRO A 771 31.92 0.87 80.08
C PRO A 771 33.42 0.59 80.15
N ILE A 772 34.08 0.36 79.01
CA ILE A 772 35.55 0.22 78.92
C ILE A 772 36.22 1.50 79.41
N THR A 773 35.80 2.66 78.92
CA THR A 773 36.35 3.95 79.37
C THR A 773 36.15 4.13 80.88
N GLY A 774 35.00 3.73 81.42
CA GLY A 774 34.74 3.73 82.86
C GLY A 774 35.66 2.80 83.66
N ILE A 775 35.87 1.57 83.19
CA ILE A 775 36.78 0.59 83.82
C ILE A 775 38.23 1.10 83.80
N ALA A 776 38.67 1.70 82.69
CA ALA A 776 40.00 2.28 82.57
C ALA A 776 40.20 3.44 83.57
N CYS A 777 39.20 4.31 83.72
CA CYS A 777 39.26 5.44 84.63
C CYS A 777 39.29 4.99 86.10
N LEU A 778 38.48 4.00 86.48
CA LEU A 778 38.50 3.41 87.82
C LEU A 778 39.84 2.74 88.11
N ALA A 779 40.41 2.02 87.14
CA ALA A 779 41.73 1.40 87.28
C ALA A 779 42.86 2.44 87.39
N GLN A 780 42.77 3.55 86.67
CA GLN A 780 43.69 4.69 86.82
C GLN A 780 43.60 5.29 88.22
N ASN A 781 42.39 5.58 88.71
CA ASN A 781 42.20 6.12 90.06
C ASN A 781 42.73 5.16 91.14
N LEU A 782 42.49 3.85 91.00
CA LEU A 782 42.99 2.84 91.93
C LEU A 782 44.51 2.84 92.01
N ARG A 783 45.17 3.12 90.89
CA ARG A 783 46.63 3.21 90.79
C ARG A 783 47.17 4.49 91.44
N GLU A 784 46.44 5.60 91.33
CA GLU A 784 46.86 6.89 91.90
C GLU A 784 46.62 7.00 93.42
N GLU A 785 45.56 6.36 93.96
CA GLU A 785 45.23 6.48 95.39
C GLU A 785 46.10 5.62 96.33
N ARG A 786 46.84 4.61 95.83
CA ARG A 786 47.70 3.72 96.62
C ARG A 786 48.99 3.32 95.89
N GLU A 787 49.87 4.29 95.63
CA GLU A 787 51.16 4.05 94.95
C GLU A 787 52.12 3.09 95.71
N ASP A 788 51.95 2.89 97.03
CA ASP A 788 52.84 2.06 97.86
C ASP A 788 52.47 0.56 97.91
N ASP A 789 51.36 0.14 97.28
CA ASP A 789 50.94 -1.27 97.23
C ASP A 789 51.27 -1.89 95.86
N GLY A 790 52.37 -2.66 95.82
CA GLY A 790 52.91 -3.23 94.59
C GLY A 790 51.95 -4.19 93.88
N GLU A 791 51.09 -4.90 94.62
CA GLU A 791 50.15 -5.88 94.05
C GLU A 791 48.95 -5.17 93.38
N LEU A 792 48.43 -4.11 94.00
CA LEU A 792 47.35 -3.30 93.42
C LEU A 792 47.81 -2.48 92.20
N THR A 793 49.06 -2.05 92.18
CA THR A 793 49.66 -1.35 91.03
C THR A 793 49.80 -2.28 89.82
N GLU A 794 50.15 -3.55 90.06
CA GLU A 794 50.22 -4.57 89.00
C GLU A 794 48.83 -4.93 88.47
N ILE A 795 47.86 -5.16 89.36
CA ILE A 795 46.47 -5.50 88.99
C ILE A 795 45.80 -4.36 88.20
N SER A 796 45.95 -3.10 88.64
CA SER A 796 45.42 -1.95 87.92
C SER A 796 46.09 -1.75 86.55
N GLY A 797 47.39 -2.03 86.45
CA GLY A 797 48.13 -2.08 85.18
C GLY A 797 47.57 -3.11 84.21
N GLN A 798 47.29 -4.33 84.68
CA GLN A 798 46.68 -5.39 83.87
C GLN A 798 45.27 -5.03 83.41
N ILE A 799 44.44 -4.43 84.28
CA ILE A 799 43.09 -3.98 83.90
C ILE A 799 43.18 -2.94 82.78
N LEU A 800 44.06 -1.96 82.89
CA LEU A 800 44.27 -0.92 81.87
C LEU A 800 44.75 -1.50 80.53
N GLU A 801 45.60 -2.52 80.56
CA GLU A 801 46.04 -3.20 79.35
C GLU A 801 44.89 -3.94 78.66
N GLN A 802 44.03 -4.63 79.42
CA GLN A 802 42.85 -5.28 78.87
C GLN A 802 41.84 -4.26 78.32
N THR A 803 41.66 -3.11 78.97
CA THR A 803 40.76 -2.05 78.47
C THR A 803 41.24 -1.46 77.14
N LYS A 804 42.56 -1.23 77.02
CA LYS A 804 43.19 -0.81 75.76
C LYS A 804 43.04 -1.86 74.66
N ARG A 805 43.16 -3.14 75.01
CA ARG A 805 42.99 -4.25 74.07
C ARG A 805 41.57 -4.30 73.50
N VAL A 806 40.56 -4.22 74.35
CA VAL A 806 39.16 -4.25 73.89
C VAL A 806 38.82 -2.98 73.09
N SER A 807 39.33 -1.81 73.48
CA SER A 807 39.20 -0.58 72.67
C SER A 807 39.74 -0.75 71.25
N ARG A 808 40.92 -1.39 71.10
CA ARG A 808 41.53 -1.61 69.78
C ARG A 808 40.70 -2.55 68.89
N ILE A 809 40.12 -3.60 69.47
CA ILE A 809 39.25 -4.54 68.74
C ILE A 809 37.97 -3.83 68.28
N VAL A 810 37.34 -3.05 69.17
CA VAL A 810 36.15 -2.26 68.86
C VAL A 810 36.42 -1.22 67.76
N GLN A 811 37.55 -0.53 67.83
CA GLN A 811 37.95 0.47 66.84
C GLN A 811 38.24 -0.16 65.47
N SER A 812 38.82 -1.37 65.45
CA SER A 812 39.03 -2.14 64.21
C SER A 812 37.69 -2.55 63.57
N LEU A 813 36.73 -3.02 64.38
CA LEU A 813 35.38 -3.34 63.93
C LEU A 813 34.65 -2.11 63.35
N MET A 814 34.82 -0.94 63.99
CA MET A 814 34.24 0.34 63.54
C MET A 814 34.84 0.80 62.20
N SER A 815 36.16 0.66 62.01
CA SER A 815 36.83 1.03 60.76
C SER A 815 36.37 0.18 59.57
N PHE A 816 36.13 -1.11 59.79
CA PHE A 816 35.56 -2.02 58.78
C PHE A 816 34.12 -1.65 58.43
N ALA A 817 33.31 -1.27 59.43
CA ALA A 817 31.91 -0.87 59.24
C ALA A 817 31.72 0.45 58.46
N HIS A 818 32.71 1.34 58.50
CA HIS A 818 32.66 2.67 57.86
C HIS A 818 33.42 2.73 56.52
N ALA A 819 33.86 1.59 55.99
CA ALA A 819 34.56 1.52 54.69
C ALA A 819 33.72 2.12 53.55
N GLY A 820 32.41 1.85 53.52
CA GLY A 820 31.51 2.35 52.46
C GLY A 820 30.97 3.79 52.60
N GLY A 821 31.54 4.65 53.45
CA GLY A 821 30.95 5.96 53.79
C GLY A 821 31.81 7.21 53.59
N HIS A 822 33.06 7.10 53.14
CA HIS A 822 33.96 8.25 52.97
C HIS A 822 33.96 8.71 51.50
N GLN A 823 33.85 10.04 51.28
CA GLN A 823 33.98 10.64 49.95
C GLN A 823 35.34 10.26 49.35
N HIS A 824 35.32 9.59 48.21
CA HIS A 824 36.50 9.30 47.39
C HIS A 824 37.18 10.63 47.04
N ASN A 825 38.33 10.89 47.65
CA ASN A 825 39.26 11.90 47.14
C ASN A 825 40.27 11.14 46.28
N ASP A 826 39.92 10.93 45.02
CA ASP A 826 40.87 10.44 44.02
C ASP A 826 41.88 11.54 43.76
N GLU A 827 43.02 11.47 44.47
CA GLU A 827 44.19 12.30 44.19
C GLU A 827 45.30 11.45 43.58
N PRO A 828 46.19 12.04 42.76
CA PRO A 828 47.34 11.32 42.24
C PRO A 828 48.30 11.00 43.39
N VAL A 829 48.52 9.71 43.64
CA VAL A 829 49.36 9.20 44.72
C VAL A 829 50.58 8.48 44.17
N CYS A 830 51.77 8.89 44.61
CA CYS A 830 53.03 8.20 44.32
C CYS A 830 53.17 6.96 45.21
N LEU A 831 53.15 5.76 44.61
CA LEU A 831 53.26 4.50 45.36
C LEU A 831 54.61 4.35 46.09
N ALA A 832 55.68 4.94 45.56
CA ALA A 832 57.00 4.88 46.20
C ALA A 832 57.04 5.65 47.53
N GLU A 833 56.35 6.79 47.63
CA GLU A 833 56.26 7.58 48.86
C GLU A 833 55.41 6.86 49.91
N VAL A 834 54.24 6.34 49.52
CA VAL A 834 53.34 5.60 50.42
C VAL A 834 54.03 4.34 50.96
N ALA A 835 54.75 3.61 50.11
CA ALA A 835 55.54 2.44 50.53
C ALA A 835 56.64 2.84 51.52
N GLN A 836 57.32 3.97 51.27
CA GLN A 836 58.39 4.46 52.15
C GLN A 836 57.86 4.86 53.53
N ASP A 837 56.72 5.56 53.57
CA ASP A 837 56.07 5.98 54.82
C ASP A 837 55.58 4.78 55.63
N ALA A 838 54.96 3.80 54.97
CA ALA A 838 54.52 2.56 55.61
C ALA A 838 55.70 1.77 56.21
N ILE A 839 56.82 1.68 55.48
CA ILE A 839 58.06 1.05 55.97
C ILE A 839 58.62 1.82 57.16
N GLY A 840 58.65 3.16 57.08
CA GLY A 840 59.14 4.03 58.16
C GLY A 840 58.36 3.86 59.46
N LEU A 841 57.04 3.76 59.37
CA LEU A 841 56.16 3.51 60.52
C LEU A 841 56.41 2.13 61.16
N LEU A 842 56.61 1.10 60.35
CA LEU A 842 56.89 -0.25 60.84
C LEU A 842 58.29 -0.38 61.45
N ALA A 843 59.27 0.41 60.99
CA ALA A 843 60.63 0.44 61.52
C ALA A 843 60.74 1.07 62.92
N LEU A 844 59.75 1.88 63.35
CA LEU A 844 59.72 2.50 64.69
C LEU A 844 59.45 1.49 65.82
N ASN A 845 58.81 0.36 65.51
CA ASN A 845 58.48 -0.69 66.49
C ASN A 845 59.61 -1.72 66.62
N ARG A 846 60.65 -1.40 67.40
CA ARG A 846 61.78 -2.30 67.70
C ARG A 846 61.44 -3.41 68.72
N ARG A 847 60.62 -4.39 68.33
CA ARG A 847 60.45 -5.65 69.09
C ARG A 847 61.08 -6.83 68.33
N ASN A 848 62.22 -7.32 68.83
CA ASN A 848 62.87 -8.64 68.68
C ASN A 848 62.91 -9.41 67.32
N PHE A 849 62.47 -8.87 66.18
CA PHE A 849 62.63 -9.47 64.85
C PHE A 849 63.23 -8.45 63.87
N GLU A 850 64.52 -8.57 63.55
CA GLU A 850 65.19 -7.72 62.56
C GLU A 850 64.90 -8.22 61.14
N VAL A 851 63.76 -7.84 60.56
CA VAL A 851 63.46 -8.03 59.12
C VAL A 851 63.87 -6.76 58.36
N GLN A 852 64.48 -6.91 57.18
CA GLN A 852 64.89 -5.78 56.34
C GLN A 852 63.83 -5.50 55.27
N PHE A 853 63.29 -4.27 55.25
CA PHE A 853 62.36 -3.82 54.24
C PHE A 853 63.09 -3.13 53.09
N PHE A 854 62.78 -3.51 51.85
CA PHE A 854 63.32 -2.89 50.64
C PHE A 854 62.19 -2.25 49.84
N ASN A 855 62.24 -0.93 49.67
CA ASN A 855 61.38 -0.21 48.74
C ASN A 855 62.04 -0.19 47.36
N LEU A 856 61.44 -0.91 46.41
CA LEU A 856 61.83 -1.03 45.01
C LEU A 856 60.73 -0.48 44.09
N CYS A 857 59.86 0.37 44.62
CA CYS A 857 58.84 1.04 43.81
C CYS A 857 59.47 2.13 42.95
N ASP A 858 59.01 2.25 41.72
CA ASP A 858 59.40 3.34 40.83
C ASP A 858 58.76 4.67 41.29
N PRO A 859 59.53 5.76 41.47
CA PRO A 859 58.99 7.09 41.78
C PRO A 859 58.02 7.65 40.72
N ASP A 860 58.08 7.14 39.48
CA ASP A 860 57.20 7.57 38.39
C ASP A 860 55.88 6.75 38.32
N HIS A 861 55.63 5.88 39.30
CA HIS A 861 54.41 5.07 39.38
C HIS A 861 53.33 5.75 40.24
N TRP A 862 52.41 6.43 39.56
CA TRP A 862 51.29 7.18 40.14
C TRP A 862 49.96 6.46 39.92
N VAL A 863 49.14 6.38 40.97
CA VAL A 863 47.78 5.81 40.94
C VAL A 863 46.77 6.85 41.42
N ASP A 864 45.53 6.75 40.94
CA ASP A 864 44.42 7.53 41.50
C ASP A 864 43.91 6.84 42.78
N GLY A 865 43.88 7.57 43.90
CA GLY A 865 43.36 7.01 45.15
C GLY A 865 43.59 7.86 46.40
N ASP A 866 43.15 7.33 47.54
CA ASP A 866 43.37 7.94 48.86
C ASP A 866 44.71 7.45 49.46
N PRO A 867 45.69 8.34 49.69
CA PRO A 867 47.02 7.94 50.19
C PRO A 867 46.96 7.35 51.59
N GLN A 868 46.02 7.73 52.45
CA GLN A 868 45.87 7.16 53.79
C GLN A 868 45.34 5.73 53.73
N ARG A 869 44.38 5.47 52.83
CA ARG A 869 43.82 4.14 52.60
C ARG A 869 44.83 3.20 51.96
N LEU A 870 45.58 3.67 50.97
CA LEU A 870 46.67 2.91 50.34
C LEU A 870 47.82 2.64 51.33
N ALA A 871 48.17 3.61 52.19
CA ALA A 871 49.12 3.39 53.28
C ALA A 871 48.62 2.29 54.23
N GLN A 872 47.32 2.25 54.53
CA GLN A 872 46.75 1.21 55.37
C GLN A 872 46.78 -0.18 54.73
N VAL A 873 46.57 -0.27 53.41
CA VAL A 873 46.79 -1.52 52.65
C VAL A 873 48.24 -1.99 52.82
N LEU A 874 49.20 -1.10 52.56
CA LEU A 874 50.62 -1.41 52.66
C LEU A 874 51.05 -1.79 54.09
N ILE A 875 50.57 -1.10 55.12
CA ILE A 875 50.87 -1.42 56.53
C ILE A 875 50.36 -2.83 56.88
N ASN A 876 49.15 -3.19 56.46
CA ASN A 876 48.58 -4.51 56.72
C ASN A 876 49.36 -5.62 55.99
N LEU A 877 49.69 -5.41 54.71
CA LEU A 877 50.46 -6.36 53.92
C LEU A 877 51.90 -6.51 54.44
N LEU A 878 52.59 -5.41 54.72
CA LEU A 878 53.96 -5.41 55.25
C LEU A 878 54.05 -5.96 56.68
N SER A 879 53.05 -5.69 57.52
CA SER A 879 53.00 -6.29 58.87
C SER A 879 52.78 -7.80 58.79
N ASN A 880 51.92 -8.27 57.89
CA ASN A 880 51.72 -9.72 57.69
C ASN A 880 52.99 -10.38 57.13
N ALA A 881 53.66 -9.73 56.16
CA ALA A 881 54.92 -10.18 55.59
C ALA A 881 56.03 -10.26 56.65
N ARG A 882 56.16 -9.25 57.50
CA ARG A 882 57.12 -9.24 58.63
C ARG A 882 56.85 -10.38 59.60
N ASP A 883 55.61 -10.55 60.02
CA ASP A 883 55.24 -11.54 61.03
C ASP A 883 55.39 -12.99 60.49
N ALA A 884 55.27 -13.18 59.18
CA ALA A 884 55.48 -14.47 58.52
C ALA A 884 56.96 -14.82 58.26
N SER A 885 57.86 -13.83 58.36
CA SER A 885 59.26 -13.96 57.94
C SER A 885 60.23 -14.16 59.11
N PRO A 886 61.25 -15.05 58.97
CA PRO A 886 62.24 -15.28 60.02
C PRO A 886 63.21 -14.10 60.18
N ALA A 887 63.90 -13.99 61.34
CA ALA A 887 64.86 -12.91 61.59
C ALA A 887 65.99 -12.88 60.53
N GLY A 888 66.33 -11.69 60.03
CA GLY A 888 67.35 -11.46 59.00
C GLY A 888 66.84 -11.58 57.55
N SER A 889 65.56 -11.91 57.33
CA SER A 889 64.94 -12.01 56.01
C SER A 889 64.66 -10.64 55.37
N ALA A 890 64.45 -10.65 54.05
CA ALA A 890 64.10 -9.47 53.27
C ALA A 890 62.60 -9.47 52.89
N VAL A 891 61.90 -8.37 53.13
CA VAL A 891 60.56 -8.08 52.57
C VAL A 891 60.70 -7.00 51.51
N ARG A 892 60.29 -7.30 50.28
CA ARG A 892 60.46 -6.41 49.12
C ARG A 892 59.10 -5.89 48.67
N VAL A 893 58.99 -4.57 48.50
CA VAL A 893 57.83 -3.92 47.88
C VAL A 893 58.29 -3.32 46.56
N LYS A 894 57.69 -3.71 45.44
CA LYS A 894 58.01 -3.18 44.10
C LYS A 894 56.74 -2.76 43.38
N SER A 895 56.88 -1.88 42.39
CA SER A 895 55.78 -1.50 41.50
C SER A 895 56.15 -1.75 40.04
N GLU A 896 55.22 -2.27 39.24
CA GLU A 896 55.38 -2.56 37.82
C GLU A 896 54.24 -1.89 37.03
N ALA A 897 54.54 -0.98 36.10
CA ALA A 897 53.52 -0.33 35.29
C ALA A 897 53.20 -1.13 34.01
N SER A 898 51.90 -1.23 33.72
CA SER A 898 51.32 -1.65 32.44
C SER A 898 50.70 -0.44 31.72
N GLU A 899 50.10 -0.64 30.54
CA GLU A 899 49.53 0.45 29.72
C GLU A 899 48.42 1.23 30.45
N HIS A 900 47.61 0.56 31.28
CA HIS A 900 46.48 1.16 31.99
C HIS A 900 46.45 0.91 33.51
N THR A 901 47.38 0.11 34.04
CA THR A 901 47.41 -0.29 35.45
C THR A 901 48.82 -0.28 36.02
N ILE A 902 48.95 -0.21 37.34
CA ILE A 902 50.19 -0.41 38.08
C ILE A 902 50.00 -1.55 39.07
N ASP A 903 50.90 -2.52 39.01
CA ASP A 903 50.95 -3.64 39.93
C ASP A 903 51.89 -3.32 41.10
N LEU A 904 51.34 -3.20 42.30
CA LEU A 904 52.06 -3.11 43.56
C LEU A 904 52.27 -4.52 44.12
N ILE A 905 53.51 -4.95 44.24
CA ILE A 905 53.87 -6.33 44.59
C ILE A 905 54.64 -6.32 45.92
N VAL A 906 54.09 -7.02 46.93
CA VAL A 906 54.75 -7.28 48.22
C VAL A 906 55.19 -8.74 48.25
N GLU A 907 56.48 -8.98 48.42
CA GLU A 907 57.08 -10.32 48.43
C GLU A 907 57.90 -10.54 49.70
N ASP A 908 57.59 -11.64 50.40
CA ASP A 908 58.26 -12.06 51.63
C ASP A 908 59.02 -13.39 51.47
N GLU A 909 59.95 -13.66 52.38
CA GLU A 909 60.75 -14.90 52.44
C GLU A 909 60.28 -15.83 53.60
N GLY A 910 58.99 -15.70 53.96
CA GLY A 910 58.37 -16.37 55.10
C GLY A 910 57.99 -17.83 54.86
N SER A 911 57.11 -18.36 55.72
CA SER A 911 56.68 -19.77 55.66
C SER A 911 55.75 -20.11 54.48
N GLY A 912 55.25 -19.10 53.74
CA GLY A 912 54.18 -19.27 52.77
C GLY A 912 52.83 -19.60 53.40
N ILE A 913 51.78 -19.51 52.58
CA ILE A 913 50.38 -19.82 52.91
C ILE A 913 50.00 -21.20 52.36
N PRO A 914 49.49 -22.12 53.21
CA PRO A 914 48.95 -23.41 52.78
C PRO A 914 47.74 -23.30 51.84
N GLN A 915 47.67 -24.16 50.82
CA GLN A 915 46.64 -24.12 49.78
C GLN A 915 45.21 -24.35 50.29
N ASN A 916 45.07 -25.05 51.43
CA ASN A 916 43.77 -25.35 52.06
C ASN A 916 43.13 -24.15 52.78
N ILE A 917 43.85 -23.05 52.98
CA ILE A 917 43.31 -21.83 53.61
C ILE A 917 43.22 -20.65 52.62
N MET A 918 43.65 -20.84 51.38
CA MET A 918 43.71 -19.78 50.35
C MET A 918 42.34 -19.14 50.09
N ASP A 919 41.29 -19.96 49.97
CA ASP A 919 39.92 -19.51 49.67
C ASP A 919 39.27 -18.74 50.84
N ARG A 920 39.85 -18.84 52.04
CA ARG A 920 39.31 -18.25 53.28
C ARG A 920 40.07 -17.02 53.75
N LEU A 921 41.13 -16.64 53.05
CA LEU A 921 42.03 -15.53 53.44
C LEU A 921 41.30 -14.18 53.56
N PHE A 922 40.28 -13.96 52.73
CA PHE A 922 39.51 -12.72 52.71
C PHE A 922 38.24 -12.79 53.59
N GLU A 923 37.98 -13.91 54.27
CA GLU A 923 36.88 -14.01 55.24
C GLU A 923 37.19 -13.13 56.48
N PRO A 924 36.27 -12.24 56.91
CA PRO A 924 36.45 -11.48 58.14
C PRO A 924 36.64 -12.41 59.36
N PHE A 925 37.55 -12.03 60.25
CA PHE A 925 37.94 -12.74 61.49
C PHE A 925 38.73 -14.04 61.28
N PHE A 926 39.10 -14.39 60.05
CA PHE A 926 39.98 -15.51 59.80
C PHE A 926 41.45 -15.15 60.14
N THR A 927 42.09 -15.91 61.04
CA THR A 927 43.49 -15.73 61.43
C THR A 927 44.14 -17.06 61.77
N THR A 928 45.43 -17.21 61.47
CA THR A 928 46.26 -18.37 61.82
C THR A 928 47.14 -18.14 63.07
N LYS A 929 47.09 -16.94 63.67
CA LYS A 929 47.87 -16.56 64.86
C LYS A 929 47.21 -16.99 66.17
N ASP A 930 48.01 -17.12 67.24
CA ASP A 930 47.52 -17.48 68.58
C ASP A 930 46.48 -16.47 69.12
N PRO A 931 45.54 -16.90 69.98
CA PRO A 931 44.45 -16.07 70.49
C PRO A 931 44.94 -14.78 71.17
N GLY A 932 44.86 -13.66 70.44
CA GLY A 932 45.27 -12.33 70.92
C GLY A 932 46.35 -11.64 70.10
N GLU A 933 46.98 -12.33 69.15
CA GLU A 933 48.03 -11.76 68.30
C GLU A 933 47.54 -11.31 66.90
N GLY A 934 46.30 -11.62 66.52
CA GLY A 934 45.69 -11.20 65.25
C GLY A 934 44.18 -10.99 65.34
N THR A 935 43.66 -9.95 64.68
CA THR A 935 42.22 -9.62 64.63
C THR A 935 41.48 -10.35 63.50
N GLY A 936 42.19 -10.91 62.52
CA GLY A 936 41.61 -11.54 61.33
C GLY A 936 40.84 -10.60 60.40
N LEU A 937 40.95 -9.28 60.60
CA LEU A 937 40.24 -8.27 59.80
C LEU A 937 41.13 -7.61 58.74
N GLY A 938 42.45 -7.73 58.86
CA GLY A 938 43.41 -6.98 58.05
C GLY A 938 43.31 -7.28 56.55
N LEU A 939 43.22 -8.55 56.16
CA LEU A 939 43.21 -8.93 54.75
C LEU A 939 41.84 -8.74 54.08
N ALA A 940 40.76 -8.91 54.84
CA ALA A 940 39.41 -8.53 54.41
C ALA A 940 39.28 -7.01 54.17
N LEU A 941 39.95 -6.19 54.99
CA LEU A 941 40.02 -4.74 54.79
C LEU A 941 40.83 -4.38 53.55
N VAL A 942 41.97 -5.07 53.31
CA VAL A 942 42.75 -4.89 52.08
C VAL A 942 41.91 -5.16 50.84
N TYR A 943 41.16 -6.27 50.82
CA TYR A 943 40.27 -6.60 49.71
C TYR A 943 39.24 -5.49 49.44
N SER A 944 38.55 -5.03 50.49
CA SER A 944 37.55 -3.95 50.39
C SER A 944 38.15 -2.64 49.86
N ILE A 945 39.32 -2.24 50.36
CA ILE A 945 39.98 -0.98 49.93
C ILE A 945 40.44 -1.09 48.47
N VAL A 946 40.98 -2.23 48.06
CA VAL A 946 41.46 -2.43 46.67
C VAL A 946 40.28 -2.43 45.68
N GLU A 947 39.17 -3.07 46.03
CA GLU A 947 37.94 -3.07 45.20
C GLU A 947 37.32 -1.66 45.11
N GLU A 948 37.33 -0.91 46.20
CA GLU A 948 36.94 0.52 46.23
C GLU A 948 37.77 1.36 45.25
N HIS A 949 39.06 1.07 45.08
CA HIS A 949 39.97 1.77 44.14
C HIS A 949 39.99 1.15 42.72
N TYR A 950 38.94 0.42 42.33
CA TYR A 950 38.83 -0.27 41.04
C TYR A 950 39.98 -1.25 40.74
N GLY A 951 40.64 -1.75 41.78
CA GLY A 951 41.79 -2.64 41.69
C GLY A 951 41.46 -4.12 41.86
N GLN A 952 42.46 -4.96 41.70
CA GLN A 952 42.38 -6.41 41.95
C GLN A 952 43.54 -6.88 42.84
N ILE A 953 43.30 -7.90 43.65
CA ILE A 953 44.32 -8.54 44.49
C ILE A 953 44.49 -10.01 44.12
N THR A 954 45.74 -10.43 43.91
CA THR A 954 46.11 -11.82 43.63
C THR A 954 47.23 -12.26 44.57
N ILE A 955 47.16 -13.49 45.05
CA ILE A 955 48.12 -14.06 46.00
C ILE A 955 48.76 -15.30 45.39
N ASP A 956 50.08 -15.25 45.22
CA ASP A 956 50.91 -16.38 44.80
C ASP A 956 51.71 -16.89 46.00
N SER A 957 51.41 -18.10 46.46
CA SER A 957 52.14 -18.75 47.54
C SER A 957 52.21 -20.28 47.33
N PRO A 958 53.40 -20.90 47.46
CA PRO A 958 54.68 -20.27 47.80
C PRO A 958 55.25 -19.44 46.63
N ALA A 959 55.86 -18.29 46.94
CA ALA A 959 56.45 -17.38 45.96
C ALA A 959 57.67 -17.98 45.25
N ASP A 960 58.46 -18.81 45.97
CA ASP A 960 59.51 -19.63 45.38
C ASP A 960 59.09 -21.11 45.34
N VAL A 961 58.86 -21.60 44.12
CA VAL A 961 58.42 -22.97 43.86
C VAL A 961 59.49 -24.01 44.26
N GLN A 962 60.78 -23.65 44.25
CA GLN A 962 61.88 -24.57 44.57
C GLN A 962 62.11 -24.71 46.07
N SER A 963 62.01 -23.62 46.83
CA SER A 963 62.18 -23.65 48.29
C SER A 963 60.88 -23.85 49.08
N GLN A 964 59.72 -23.76 48.42
CA GLN A 964 58.37 -23.84 49.02
C GLN A 964 58.17 -22.81 50.14
N ARG A 965 58.76 -21.62 49.98
CA ARG A 965 58.74 -20.53 50.97
C ARG A 965 58.39 -19.20 50.31
N GLY A 966 57.95 -18.25 51.14
CA GLY A 966 57.56 -16.91 50.75
C GLY A 966 56.13 -16.76 50.22
N THR A 967 55.57 -15.56 50.33
CA THR A 967 54.28 -15.17 49.75
C THR A 967 54.49 -13.95 48.85
N ARG A 968 53.88 -13.95 47.67
CA ARG A 968 53.81 -12.78 46.78
C ARG A 968 52.37 -12.32 46.68
N ILE A 969 52.11 -11.10 47.12
CA ILE A 969 50.79 -10.46 47.02
C ILE A 969 50.91 -9.34 45.97
N ARG A 970 50.11 -9.41 44.91
CA ARG A 970 50.02 -8.40 43.86
C ARG A 970 48.69 -7.67 43.97
N VAL A 971 48.77 -6.34 44.06
CA VAL A 971 47.63 -5.41 44.06
C VAL A 971 47.71 -4.58 42.78
N THR A 972 46.78 -4.80 41.86
CA THR A 972 46.68 -4.10 40.58
C THR A 972 45.76 -2.90 40.74
N LEU A 973 46.25 -1.69 40.46
CA LEU A 973 45.48 -0.43 40.56
C LEU A 973 45.47 0.31 39.21
N PRO A 974 44.45 1.14 38.91
CA PRO A 974 44.45 2.00 37.72
C PRO A 974 45.64 2.97 37.74
N ARG A 975 46.33 3.09 36.61
CA ARG A 975 47.45 4.04 36.46
C ARG A 975 46.91 5.46 36.31
N HIS A 976 47.42 6.42 37.08
CA HIS A 976 47.18 7.83 36.83
C HIS A 976 47.90 8.25 35.54
N VAL A 977 47.14 8.82 34.60
CA VAL A 977 47.67 9.36 33.34
C VAL A 977 47.43 10.87 33.36
N GLU A 978 48.50 11.66 33.49
CA GLU A 978 48.40 13.11 33.28
C GLU A 978 47.84 13.34 31.87
N ALA A 979 46.70 14.02 31.78
CA ALA A 979 46.11 14.42 30.51
C ALA A 979 47.08 15.35 29.78
N THR A 980 47.95 14.77 28.95
CA THR A 980 48.81 15.54 28.07
C THR A 980 47.89 16.26 27.09
N SER A 981 47.93 17.58 27.11
CA SER A 981 47.10 18.47 26.30
C SER A 981 47.42 18.29 24.81
N ALA A 982 46.79 17.30 24.19
CA ALA A 982 46.76 17.14 22.76
C ALA A 982 45.69 18.08 22.20
N VAL A 983 46.13 19.27 21.78
CA VAL A 983 45.41 20.11 20.82
C VAL A 983 45.31 19.33 19.52
N ASN A 984 44.10 18.89 19.16
CA ASN A 984 43.50 19.00 17.82
C ASN A 984 42.06 18.49 17.80
#